data_AF-A0A2E5HHR3-F1
#
_entry.id   AF-A0A2E5HHR3-F1
#
_cell.length_a   1.000
_cell.length_b   1.000
_cell.length_c   1.000
_cell.angle_alpha   90.00
_cell.angle_beta   90.00
_cell.angle_gamma   90.00
#
_symmetry.space_group_name_H-M   'P 1'
#
loop_
_entity.id
_entity.type
_entity.pdbx_description
1 polymer ?
#
loop_
_entity_poly.entity_id
_entity_poly.type
_entity_poly.pdbx_seq_one_letter_code
_entity_poly.pdbx_strand_id
1 'polypeptide(L)'
;MRARAMFSHIPQSAVIVLAGVAGSGKSTWARARFRETEILSSDALRATLTDDEEHRACSGDAFAVLQTLLDLRLKYGRRAVIDATSLRPEARRPYLRAAREHGVPAMLVWFDVPEAVCRRRQHLRDRKVPAHAIRRQAELIAALPDQLPDEPWDAIGRVAWVPPDEGGPAMEFELLRDWTPPRVTRGDDRSAQLAVTGLDIIGDVHGCSAELDALLLKLGWRRDPDSGAWGHDEDRMVVFVGDLTDRGPDSVGVLLRAIMMVEQGQALLIRGNHDDKLHRWLQGRNVKLKHGLETTAAEFEALRADQREALTQAALTLLEGAPLWASWAAPGGLAGEPELVIAHAAWQPEATRWPLKRAQAYCMYGPTTGRTDADGLPERLDWRQRLPLSGPRCVFGHNPFAGPVREHRNTIALDTACVFGHRLSALRWPEGDVVQIDAREQYAAPTRPLREAPSYTLDPEEEPVPDLHDDDLRIGPEAAFDLRLDHLLEQLHRAPEAILARVDADPLMIRRTGEAADGRELTLANAGKDLFTPQEPHQLYAKGLVYEREPWRAVSVPFIKIYNFGEREDARALCLELAAAPEGTARFNNKLDGTMVQTFAAGEQVVVTTRGTFELSDPGSSGFDYLSTARRILTRQSPSALDPGWAQGWTLLWELLHPEARLVTDYGDRESLVLLGAVDGRDPERPPRYVPRQELEALAEELGAPVAEEYQLAGETLEARIASLEEALDGTDLEGAVVTFEGEDLCGRPAVLHRIKIKGSHYLRLMRQLTRCTYARTRQLLALNPELRTWEALREHLIGLGSDEVPEEVLSTYRAHLRTWHGRQEALARLIALARRAFEGYVARHGAPPEERGPAYGAWRKDYARWAQEQEAAARGLLFQAVDDRLDVDTLERRLGEAPETIAALEETLLQLAPEPGAGDARDDP
;
A
#
# COMPACT_ATOMS: atom_id res chain seq x y z
N MET A 1 22.70 21.94 33.34
CA MET A 1 21.58 20.97 33.36
C MET A 1 20.21 21.63 33.57
N ARG A 2 19.99 22.52 34.56
CA ARG A 2 18.67 23.17 34.81
C ARG A 2 18.07 23.97 33.63
N ALA A 3 18.88 24.69 32.84
CA ALA A 3 18.36 25.51 31.73
C ALA A 3 17.84 24.72 30.50
N ARG A 4 18.24 23.44 30.34
CA ARG A 4 17.71 22.56 29.27
C ARG A 4 16.38 21.90 29.65
N ALA A 5 16.09 21.77 30.95
CA ALA A 5 14.86 21.15 31.43
C ALA A 5 13.62 22.05 31.30
N MET A 6 13.77 23.39 31.29
CA MET A 6 12.63 24.31 31.08
C MET A 6 12.04 24.29 29.66
N PHE A 7 12.77 23.77 28.67
CA PHE A 7 12.36 23.75 27.27
C PHE A 7 12.07 22.33 26.74
N SER A 8 11.98 21.32 27.61
CA SER A 8 11.58 19.96 27.24
C SER A 8 10.13 19.88 26.72
N HIS A 9 9.33 20.91 26.99
CA HIS A 9 7.94 21.02 26.54
C HIS A 9 7.77 21.76 25.20
N ILE A 10 8.84 22.32 24.61
CA ILE A 10 8.72 22.91 23.27
C ILE A 10 8.57 21.78 22.24
N PRO A 11 7.58 21.85 21.33
CA PRO A 11 7.38 20.86 20.26
C PRO A 11 8.61 20.64 19.37
N GLN A 12 8.77 19.42 18.84
CA GLN A 12 9.91 19.09 17.97
C GLN A 12 9.93 19.92 16.67
N SER A 13 8.76 20.38 16.22
CA SER A 13 8.58 21.36 15.14
C SER A 13 7.90 22.61 15.70
N ALA A 14 8.57 23.75 15.64
CA ALA A 14 8.07 25.04 16.13
C ALA A 14 8.93 26.19 15.57
N VAL A 15 8.36 27.39 15.50
CA VAL A 15 9.08 28.63 15.16
C VAL A 15 9.30 29.44 16.44
N ILE A 16 10.54 29.76 16.77
CA ILE A 16 10.89 30.60 17.94
C ILE A 16 11.54 31.87 17.43
N VAL A 17 10.88 33.02 17.61
CA VAL A 17 11.40 34.31 17.16
C VAL A 17 12.02 35.06 18.32
N LEU A 18 13.30 35.43 18.19
CA LEU A 18 13.97 36.26 19.18
C LEU A 18 13.79 37.74 18.80
N ALA A 19 13.37 38.56 19.76
CA ALA A 19 13.23 40.00 19.62
C ALA A 19 14.08 40.73 20.66
N GLY A 20 14.88 41.71 20.27
CA GLY A 20 15.70 42.41 21.26
C GLY A 20 16.72 43.38 20.67
N VAL A 21 17.09 44.36 21.48
CA VAL A 21 18.08 45.38 21.12
C VAL A 21 19.43 44.75 20.76
N ALA A 22 20.20 45.37 19.87
CA ALA A 22 21.58 44.95 19.62
C ALA A 22 22.40 45.01 20.93
N GLY A 23 23.10 43.92 21.26
CA GLY A 23 23.84 43.80 22.53
C GLY A 23 23.00 43.27 23.72
N SER A 24 21.72 42.94 23.52
CA SER A 24 20.88 42.37 24.59
C SER A 24 21.27 40.94 24.99
N GLY A 25 21.97 40.21 24.13
CA GLY A 25 22.44 38.83 24.42
C GLY A 25 21.70 37.70 23.70
N LYS A 26 20.82 38.01 22.73
CA LYS A 26 20.06 37.03 21.92
C LYS A 26 20.88 35.84 21.43
N SER A 27 21.91 36.09 20.61
CA SER A 27 22.73 35.04 20.02
C SER A 27 23.46 34.20 21.07
N THR A 28 23.89 34.82 22.18
CA THR A 28 24.51 34.11 23.31
C THR A 28 23.49 33.22 24.02
N TRP A 29 22.27 33.73 24.24
CA TRP A 29 21.18 33.00 24.87
C TRP A 29 20.71 31.82 24.02
N ALA A 30 20.63 32.01 22.69
CA ALA A 30 20.23 31.00 21.72
C ALA A 30 21.23 29.84 21.65
N ARG A 31 22.53 30.14 21.47
CA ARG A 31 23.61 29.12 21.41
C ARG A 31 23.74 28.31 22.69
N ALA A 32 23.42 28.91 23.84
CA ALA A 32 23.46 28.20 25.12
C ALA A 32 22.31 27.19 25.28
N ARG A 33 21.23 27.29 24.49
CA ARG A 33 19.97 26.54 24.69
C ARG A 33 19.60 25.63 23.52
N PHE A 34 19.95 26.00 22.30
CA PHE A 34 19.61 25.27 21.08
C PHE A 34 20.86 24.80 20.35
N ARG A 35 20.72 23.76 19.51
CA ARG A 35 21.79 23.30 18.61
C ARG A 35 22.06 24.38 17.58
N GLU A 36 23.29 24.46 17.11
CA GLU A 36 23.68 25.42 16.07
C GLU A 36 22.82 25.27 14.80
N THR A 37 22.50 24.04 14.43
CA THR A 37 21.63 23.72 13.29
C THR A 37 20.16 24.14 13.48
N GLU A 38 19.73 24.49 14.69
CA GLU A 38 18.38 24.99 14.97
C GLU A 38 18.30 26.52 14.84
N ILE A 39 19.43 27.22 14.85
CA ILE A 39 19.49 28.68 14.90
C ILE A 39 19.66 29.23 13.49
N LEU A 40 18.65 29.96 13.01
CA LEU A 40 18.69 30.69 11.75
C LEU A 40 19.03 32.16 12.04
N SER A 41 20.31 32.52 11.87
CA SER A 41 20.81 33.87 12.15
C SER A 41 21.00 34.67 10.87
N SER A 42 20.41 35.88 10.83
CA SER A 42 20.60 36.79 9.69
C SER A 42 22.04 37.31 9.56
N ASP A 43 22.80 37.40 10.66
CA ASP A 43 24.22 37.79 10.62
C ASP A 43 25.06 36.64 10.04
N ALA A 44 24.85 35.39 10.48
CA ALA A 44 25.58 34.22 9.97
C ALA A 44 25.31 33.95 8.48
N LEU A 45 24.08 34.20 8.02
CA LEU A 45 23.73 34.06 6.60
C LEU A 45 24.38 35.15 5.74
N ARG A 46 24.55 36.38 6.25
CA ARG A 46 25.36 37.39 5.55
C ARG A 46 26.81 36.94 5.41
N ALA A 47 27.44 36.45 6.48
CA ALA A 47 28.78 35.90 6.41
C ALA A 47 28.88 34.72 5.43
N THR A 48 27.87 33.85 5.39
CA THR A 48 27.86 32.72 4.44
C THR A 48 27.82 33.21 2.99
N LEU A 49 27.15 34.33 2.71
CA LEU A 49 27.01 34.88 1.36
C LEU A 49 28.19 35.77 0.93
N THR A 50 28.87 36.43 1.86
CA THR A 50 29.85 37.50 1.54
C THR A 50 31.14 37.45 2.33
N ASP A 51 31.38 36.37 3.09
CA ASP A 51 32.49 36.23 4.07
C ASP A 51 32.53 37.33 5.15
N ASP A 52 31.45 38.10 5.27
CA ASP A 52 31.32 39.26 6.15
C ASP A 52 29.89 39.42 6.69
N GLU A 53 29.69 39.25 8.00
CA GLU A 53 28.40 39.46 8.67
C GLU A 53 27.88 40.90 8.54
N GLU A 54 28.77 41.85 8.20
CA GLU A 54 28.49 43.28 8.11
C GLU A 54 28.05 43.76 6.73
N HIS A 55 28.11 42.90 5.71
CA HIS A 55 27.77 43.27 4.33
C HIS A 55 26.26 43.53 4.16
N ARG A 56 25.81 44.75 4.46
CA ARG A 56 24.37 45.04 4.51
C ARG A 56 23.67 44.99 3.16
N ALA A 57 24.40 45.13 2.05
CA ALA A 57 23.82 45.10 0.70
C ALA A 57 23.16 43.74 0.37
N CYS A 58 23.66 42.63 0.92
CA CYS A 58 23.07 41.30 0.75
C CYS A 58 21.99 40.98 1.78
N SER A 59 21.54 41.94 2.60
CA SER A 59 20.55 41.66 3.66
C SER A 59 19.24 41.11 3.08
N GLY A 60 18.81 41.60 1.91
CA GLY A 60 17.63 41.08 1.22
C GLY A 60 17.78 39.59 0.89
N ASP A 61 18.92 39.22 0.31
CA ASP A 61 19.25 37.83 -0.04
C ASP A 61 19.41 36.95 1.20
N ALA A 62 20.07 37.46 2.25
CA ALA A 62 20.21 36.75 3.53
C ALA A 62 18.85 36.46 4.17
N PHE A 63 17.90 37.40 4.11
CA PHE A 63 16.53 37.16 4.58
C PHE A 63 15.77 36.20 3.66
N ALA A 64 15.98 36.23 2.35
CA ALA A 64 15.37 35.26 1.42
C ALA A 64 15.87 33.83 1.70
N VAL A 65 17.17 33.65 1.90
CA VAL A 65 17.76 32.36 2.31
C VAL A 65 17.21 31.91 3.67
N LEU A 66 17.10 32.83 4.63
CA LEU A 66 16.53 32.54 5.95
C LEU A 66 15.08 32.02 5.84
N GLN A 67 14.25 32.65 5.01
CA GLN A 67 12.86 32.20 4.78
C GLN A 67 12.81 30.83 4.12
N THR A 68 13.62 30.59 3.09
CA THR A 68 13.71 29.27 2.43
C THR A 68 14.15 28.17 3.41
N LEU A 69 15.14 28.44 4.25
CA LEU A 69 15.59 27.50 5.27
C LEU A 69 14.54 27.26 6.35
N LEU A 70 13.81 28.30 6.76
CA LEU A 70 12.69 28.19 7.67
C LEU A 70 11.63 27.23 7.12
N ASP A 71 11.14 27.47 5.90
CA ASP A 71 10.12 26.63 5.26
C ASP A 71 10.58 25.17 5.11
N LEU A 72 11.81 24.94 4.66
CA LEU A 72 12.34 23.59 4.52
C LEU A 72 12.46 22.88 5.86
N ARG A 73 12.88 23.59 6.92
CA ARG A 73 12.96 22.97 8.26
C ARG A 73 11.60 22.58 8.79
N LEU A 74 10.60 23.46 8.64
CA LEU A 74 9.24 23.18 9.07
C LEU A 74 8.62 22.02 8.29
N LYS A 75 8.83 21.97 6.97
CA LYS A 75 8.44 20.85 6.10
C LYS A 75 8.97 19.50 6.58
N TYR A 76 10.17 19.46 7.15
CA TYR A 76 10.77 18.24 7.71
C TYR A 76 10.51 18.05 9.21
N GLY A 77 9.55 18.78 9.78
CA GLY A 77 9.17 18.66 11.20
C GLY A 77 10.28 19.10 12.16
N ARG A 78 11.14 20.03 11.76
CA ARG A 78 12.28 20.50 12.57
C ARG A 78 12.06 21.92 13.06
N ARG A 79 12.32 22.13 14.35
CA ARG A 79 12.32 23.45 15.01
C ARG A 79 13.29 24.44 14.36
N ALA A 80 12.88 25.71 14.33
CA ALA A 80 13.70 26.83 13.87
C ALA A 80 13.68 27.99 14.88
N VAL A 81 14.86 28.47 15.26
CA VAL A 81 15.07 29.61 16.17
C VAL A 81 15.61 30.78 15.36
N ILE A 82 14.81 31.83 15.20
CA ILE A 82 15.15 33.01 14.41
C ILE A 82 15.97 33.98 15.28
N ASP A 83 17.28 34.03 15.05
CA ASP A 83 18.16 35.01 15.66
C ASP A 83 18.31 36.24 14.74
N ALA A 84 17.35 37.15 14.90
CA ALA A 84 17.32 38.46 14.25
C ALA A 84 16.92 39.54 15.26
N THR A 85 16.88 40.81 14.84
CA THR A 85 16.46 41.91 15.73
C THR A 85 14.95 41.91 15.97
N SER A 86 14.14 41.58 14.96
CA SER A 86 12.70 41.29 15.01
C SER A 86 11.85 42.27 15.85
N LEU A 87 12.19 43.56 15.82
CA LEU A 87 11.61 44.58 16.71
C LEU A 87 10.25 45.11 16.27
N ARG A 88 9.87 44.94 15.00
CA ARG A 88 8.61 45.48 14.45
C ARG A 88 7.64 44.37 14.07
N PRO A 89 6.32 44.61 14.14
CA PRO A 89 5.32 43.65 13.69
C PRO A 89 5.54 43.16 12.25
N GLU A 90 5.91 44.05 11.33
CA GLU A 90 6.12 43.68 9.92
C GLU A 90 7.31 42.73 9.74
N ALA A 91 8.32 42.82 10.62
CA ALA A 91 9.47 41.93 10.61
C ALA A 91 9.15 40.56 11.22
N ARG A 92 8.11 40.46 12.07
CA ARG A 92 7.68 39.21 12.72
C ARG A 92 6.63 38.45 11.92
N ARG A 93 5.77 39.17 11.20
CA ARG A 93 4.64 38.64 10.42
C ARG A 93 5.01 37.48 9.46
N PRO A 94 6.14 37.51 8.73
CA PRO A 94 6.52 36.38 7.87
C PRO A 94 6.75 35.08 8.64
N TYR A 95 7.31 35.16 9.86
CA TYR A 95 7.57 33.99 10.69
C TYR A 95 6.29 33.39 11.28
N LEU A 96 5.36 34.25 11.70
CA LEU A 96 4.02 33.84 12.10
C LEU A 96 3.28 33.17 10.95
N ARG A 97 3.36 33.75 9.75
CA ARG A 97 2.75 33.19 8.55
C ARG A 97 3.32 31.80 8.23
N ALA A 98 4.64 31.65 8.21
CA ALA A 98 5.28 30.36 7.98
C ALA A 98 4.87 29.32 9.03
N ALA A 99 4.78 29.71 10.31
CA ALA A 99 4.29 28.80 11.35
C ALA A 99 2.85 28.31 11.07
N ARG A 100 1.96 29.23 10.66
CA ARG A 100 0.56 28.90 10.34
C ARG A 100 0.42 28.06 9.07
N GLU A 101 1.15 28.38 8.01
CA GLU A 101 1.13 27.63 6.74
C GLU A 101 1.61 26.19 6.92
N HIS A 102 2.55 25.94 7.83
CA HIS A 102 3.04 24.60 8.16
C HIS A 102 2.31 23.95 9.34
N GLY A 103 1.29 24.60 9.91
CA GLY A 103 0.50 24.05 11.04
C GLY A 103 1.31 23.82 12.32
N VAL A 104 2.38 24.58 12.53
CA VAL A 104 3.27 24.47 13.70
C VAL A 104 3.12 25.68 14.63
N PRO A 105 3.46 25.55 15.91
CA PRO A 105 3.26 26.64 16.84
C PRO A 105 4.42 27.66 16.77
N ALA A 106 4.11 28.94 16.99
CA ALA A 106 5.02 30.08 17.03
C ALA A 106 5.21 30.70 18.44
N MET A 107 6.48 30.91 18.84
CA MET A 107 6.89 31.60 20.06
C MET A 107 7.48 32.95 19.74
N LEU A 108 7.18 33.95 20.57
CA LEU A 108 8.01 35.13 20.69
C LEU A 108 8.82 35.07 21.99
N VAL A 109 10.12 35.31 21.90
CA VAL A 109 10.99 35.52 23.07
C VAL A 109 11.63 36.89 22.95
N TRP A 110 11.18 37.85 23.75
CA TRP A 110 11.81 39.17 23.77
C TRP A 110 12.88 39.28 24.85
N PHE A 111 13.83 40.19 24.64
CA PHE A 111 14.92 40.48 25.57
C PHE A 111 14.73 41.87 26.17
N ASP A 112 14.28 41.89 27.42
CA ASP A 112 14.10 43.09 28.21
C ASP A 112 15.38 43.43 28.96
N VAL A 113 16.27 44.13 28.26
CA VAL A 113 17.61 44.50 28.75
C VAL A 113 17.76 46.01 28.68
N PRO A 114 18.11 46.69 29.79
CA PRO A 114 18.21 48.15 29.81
C PRO A 114 19.13 48.72 28.73
N GLU A 115 18.76 49.87 28.14
CA GLU A 115 19.54 50.55 27.08
C GLU A 115 21.01 50.72 27.51
N ALA A 116 21.24 51.16 28.75
CA ALA A 116 22.59 51.38 29.28
C ALA A 116 23.46 50.11 29.27
N VAL A 117 22.86 48.95 29.54
CA VAL A 117 23.55 47.65 29.50
C VAL A 117 23.85 47.25 28.05
N CYS A 118 22.88 47.40 27.15
CA CYS A 118 23.06 47.13 25.71
C CYS A 118 24.17 48.01 25.11
N ARG A 119 24.18 49.31 25.43
CA ARG A 119 25.23 50.27 25.02
C ARG A 119 26.59 49.87 25.56
N ARG A 120 26.70 49.57 26.86
CA ARG A 120 27.97 49.12 27.48
C ARG A 120 28.51 47.86 26.80
N ARG A 121 27.66 46.86 26.59
CA ARG A 121 28.01 45.62 25.87
C ARG A 121 28.42 45.90 24.43
N GLN A 122 27.81 46.89 23.78
CA GLN A 122 28.21 47.28 22.44
C GLN A 122 29.55 48.02 22.38
N HIS A 123 29.88 48.82 23.40
CA HIS A 123 31.18 49.49 23.46
C HIS A 123 32.37 48.52 23.57
N LEU A 124 32.12 47.30 24.08
CA LEU A 124 33.09 46.21 24.24
C LEU A 124 33.19 45.27 23.04
N ARG A 125 32.37 45.47 22.00
CA ARG A 125 32.42 44.69 20.76
C ARG A 125 33.25 45.43 19.72
N ASP A 126 33.91 44.66 18.85
CA ASP A 126 34.64 45.20 17.70
C ASP A 126 33.71 45.99 16.76
N ARG A 127 32.46 45.51 16.58
CA ARG A 127 31.40 46.16 15.79
C ARG A 127 30.40 46.93 16.65
N LYS A 128 30.41 48.27 16.58
CA LYS A 128 29.52 49.15 17.36
C LYS A 128 28.26 49.57 16.59
N VAL A 129 27.08 49.22 17.11
CA VAL A 129 25.82 49.85 16.65
C VAL A 129 25.76 51.28 17.23
N PRO A 130 25.47 52.32 16.43
CA PRO A 130 25.42 53.70 16.92
C PRO A 130 24.43 53.90 18.07
N ALA A 131 24.77 54.75 19.03
CA ALA A 131 23.96 54.97 20.24
C ALA A 131 22.52 55.42 19.92
N HIS A 132 22.32 56.24 18.89
CA HIS A 132 20.98 56.67 18.45
C HIS A 132 20.13 55.49 17.94
N ALA A 133 20.75 54.50 17.28
CA ALA A 133 20.06 53.30 16.81
C ALA A 133 19.71 52.37 17.97
N ILE A 134 20.60 52.22 18.97
CA ILE A 134 20.31 51.45 20.19
C ILE A 134 19.13 52.07 20.95
N ARG A 135 19.10 53.40 21.10
CA ARG A 135 17.98 54.11 21.74
C ARG A 135 16.65 53.85 21.04
N ARG A 136 16.61 54.01 19.70
CA ARG A 136 15.41 53.72 18.90
C ARG A 136 14.97 52.26 19.03
N GLN A 137 15.90 51.32 19.09
CA GLN A 137 15.58 49.90 19.30
C GLN A 137 15.01 49.64 20.70
N ALA A 138 15.51 50.33 21.72
CA ALA A 138 15.01 50.23 23.09
C ALA A 138 13.59 50.77 23.22
N GLU A 139 13.27 51.89 22.56
CA GLU A 139 11.90 52.42 22.46
C GLU A 139 10.93 51.40 21.84
N LEU A 140 11.36 50.70 20.79
CA LEU A 140 10.53 49.67 20.13
C LEU A 140 10.32 48.42 21.01
N ILE A 141 11.31 48.00 21.80
CA ILE A 141 11.14 46.91 22.77
C ILE A 141 10.22 47.33 23.92
N ALA A 142 10.34 48.57 24.41
CA ALA A 142 9.49 49.07 25.48
C ALA A 142 8.01 49.11 25.09
N ALA A 143 7.70 49.38 23.81
CA ALA A 143 6.34 49.39 23.26
C ALA A 143 5.85 48.00 22.80
N LEU A 144 6.69 46.96 22.85
CA LEU A 144 6.33 45.61 22.41
C LEU A 144 5.18 44.96 23.20
N PRO A 145 5.09 45.09 24.54
CA PRO A 145 3.98 44.51 25.32
C PRO A 145 2.60 44.97 24.83
N ASP A 146 2.47 46.25 24.48
CA ASP A 146 1.20 46.84 24.02
C ASP A 146 0.79 46.33 22.63
N GLN A 147 1.73 45.79 21.85
CA GLN A 147 1.49 45.24 20.51
C GLN A 147 1.14 43.74 20.54
N LEU A 148 1.48 43.03 21.61
CA LEU A 148 1.30 41.57 21.69
C LEU A 148 -0.16 41.10 21.56
N PRO A 149 -1.18 41.78 22.13
CA PRO A 149 -2.56 41.33 22.00
C PRO A 149 -3.03 41.22 20.54
N ASP A 150 -2.45 42.01 19.64
CA ASP A 150 -2.78 42.04 18.22
C ASP A 150 -1.97 41.03 17.38
N GLU A 151 -1.01 40.33 17.98
CA GLU A 151 -0.19 39.31 17.32
C GLU A 151 -0.51 37.90 17.86
N PRO A 152 -0.92 36.95 16.99
CA PRO A 152 -1.39 35.64 17.42
C PRO A 152 -0.24 34.68 17.72
N TRP A 153 0.62 35.01 18.68
CA TRP A 153 1.67 34.12 19.19
C TRP A 153 1.07 33.00 20.03
N ASP A 154 1.54 31.76 19.86
CA ASP A 154 1.04 30.64 20.66
C ASP A 154 1.62 30.65 22.08
N ALA A 155 2.84 31.18 22.23
CA ALA A 155 3.47 31.44 23.51
C ALA A 155 4.40 32.65 23.49
N ILE A 156 4.61 33.23 24.68
CA ILE A 156 5.36 34.46 24.87
C ILE A 156 6.30 34.30 26.05
N GLY A 157 7.60 34.44 25.80
CA GLY A 157 8.64 34.47 26.80
C GLY A 157 9.34 35.83 26.88
N ARG A 158 9.82 36.17 28.07
CA ARG A 158 10.62 37.35 28.35
C ARG A 158 11.95 36.93 28.96
N VAL A 159 13.03 37.47 28.43
CA VAL A 159 14.36 37.36 29.04
C VAL A 159 14.70 38.69 29.71
N ALA A 160 14.63 38.73 31.04
CA ALA A 160 14.95 39.90 31.85
C ALA A 160 16.44 39.92 32.22
N TRP A 161 17.02 41.11 32.28
CA TRP A 161 18.38 41.31 32.80
C TRP A 161 18.36 41.37 34.33
N VAL A 162 19.23 40.57 34.98
CA VAL A 162 19.40 40.57 36.44
C VAL A 162 20.69 41.33 36.80
N PRO A 163 20.63 42.31 37.74
CA PRO A 163 21.81 43.02 38.21
C PRO A 163 22.88 42.10 38.83
N PRO A 164 24.19 42.37 38.65
CA PRO A 164 25.27 41.50 39.12
C PRO A 164 25.35 41.35 40.65
N ASP A 165 24.77 42.29 41.39
CA ASP A 165 24.72 42.41 42.84
C ASP A 165 23.69 41.47 43.50
N GLU A 166 22.82 40.81 42.72
CA GLU A 166 21.78 39.89 43.22
C GLU A 166 22.21 38.41 43.23
N GLY A 167 23.46 38.08 42.89
CA GLY A 167 24.02 36.72 43.03
C GLY A 167 23.42 35.62 42.12
N GLY A 168 22.54 35.98 41.18
CA GLY A 168 21.87 35.08 40.24
C GLY A 168 22.49 35.03 38.82
N PRO A 169 21.89 34.28 37.88
CA PRO A 169 22.30 34.27 36.48
C PRO A 169 22.09 35.66 35.85
N ALA A 170 23.03 36.14 35.03
CA ALA A 170 23.01 37.48 34.42
C ALA A 170 21.79 37.79 33.51
N MET A 171 20.95 36.79 33.24
CA MET A 171 19.70 36.88 32.49
C MET A 171 18.75 35.81 33.04
N GLU A 172 17.49 36.18 33.33
CA GLU A 172 16.42 35.28 33.76
C GLU A 172 15.38 35.14 32.65
N PHE A 173 14.83 33.95 32.46
CA PHE A 173 13.76 33.70 31.48
C PHE A 173 12.45 33.45 32.22
N GLU A 174 11.44 34.22 31.87
CA GLU A 174 10.08 34.17 32.38
C GLU A 174 9.14 33.79 31.22
N LEU A 175 8.23 32.84 31.45
CA LEU A 175 7.19 32.49 30.49
C LEU A 175 5.92 33.26 30.85
N LEU A 176 5.55 34.24 30.03
CA LEU A 176 4.42 35.14 30.26
C LEU A 176 3.10 34.54 29.76
N ARG A 177 3.19 33.75 28.69
CA ARG A 177 2.10 32.96 28.14
C ARG A 177 2.68 31.62 27.73
N ASP A 178 2.21 30.56 28.37
CA ASP A 178 2.58 29.21 27.97
C ASP A 178 1.88 28.80 26.68
N TRP A 179 2.49 27.85 25.97
CA TRP A 179 1.88 27.23 24.82
C TRP A 179 0.70 26.41 25.31
N THR A 180 -0.51 26.77 24.90
CA THR A 180 -1.60 25.78 24.94
C THR A 180 -1.29 24.80 23.81
N PRO A 181 -0.99 23.51 24.10
CA PRO A 181 -0.79 22.55 23.03
C PRO A 181 -2.02 22.57 22.12
N PRO A 182 -1.84 22.58 20.79
CA PRO A 182 -2.98 22.65 19.90
C PRO A 182 -3.86 21.44 20.18
N ARG A 183 -5.15 21.70 20.45
CA ARG A 183 -6.16 20.66 20.73
C ARG A 183 -6.22 19.63 19.60
N VAL A 184 -5.83 20.03 18.39
CA VAL A 184 -5.62 19.18 17.22
C VAL A 184 -4.22 19.42 16.66
N THR A 185 -3.37 18.41 16.68
CA THR A 185 -2.07 18.41 15.98
C THR A 185 -2.21 17.66 14.67
N ARG A 186 -1.95 18.31 13.53
CA ARG A 186 -1.97 17.61 12.24
C ARG A 186 -0.72 16.74 12.09
N GLY A 187 -0.91 15.51 11.62
CA GLY A 187 0.16 14.64 11.19
C GLY A 187 0.58 14.97 9.77
N ASP A 188 0.55 13.96 8.89
CA ASP A 188 0.63 14.16 7.44
C ASP A 188 -0.71 14.62 6.85
N ASP A 189 -0.82 14.71 5.52
CA ASP A 189 -2.06 15.07 4.79
C ASP A 189 -3.25 14.11 5.03
N ARG A 190 -3.13 13.15 5.96
CA ARG A 190 -4.10 12.08 6.22
C ARG A 190 -4.63 12.09 7.64
N SER A 191 -3.87 12.58 8.61
CA SER A 191 -4.09 12.25 10.01
C SER A 191 -4.05 13.46 10.94
N ALA A 192 -4.75 13.36 12.06
CA ALA A 192 -4.67 14.31 13.16
C ALA A 192 -4.55 13.57 14.50
N GLN A 193 -3.90 14.20 15.47
CA GLN A 193 -3.84 13.76 16.86
C GLN A 193 -4.60 14.76 17.73
N LEU A 194 -5.46 14.24 18.60
CA LEU A 194 -6.31 15.02 19.49
C LEU A 194 -5.67 15.11 20.88
N ALA A 195 -5.53 16.33 21.39
CA ALA A 195 -4.93 16.65 22.68
C ALA A 195 -5.93 17.39 23.57
N VAL A 196 -7.02 16.71 23.91
CA VAL A 196 -8.12 17.18 24.78
C VAL A 196 -8.49 16.11 25.80
N THR A 197 -9.07 16.50 26.93
CA THR A 197 -9.41 15.53 27.98
C THR A 197 -10.59 14.63 27.63
N GLY A 198 -11.53 15.09 26.81
CA GLY A 198 -12.68 14.29 26.37
C GLY A 198 -13.15 14.62 24.96
N LEU A 199 -13.89 13.69 24.37
CA LEU A 199 -14.47 13.81 23.04
C LEU A 199 -15.96 13.52 23.09
N ASP A 200 -16.72 14.22 22.25
CA ASP A 200 -18.09 13.84 21.89
C ASP A 200 -18.12 13.55 20.39
N ILE A 201 -18.10 12.26 20.04
CA ILE A 201 -17.93 11.77 18.67
C ILE A 201 -19.31 11.55 18.06
N ILE A 202 -19.67 12.31 17.03
CA ILE A 202 -21.02 12.34 16.44
C ILE A 202 -21.02 11.58 15.11
N GLY A 203 -22.01 10.69 14.94
CA GLY A 203 -22.27 9.94 13.72
C GLY A 203 -22.72 10.79 12.52
N ASP A 204 -23.11 10.13 11.43
CA ASP A 204 -23.53 10.74 10.17
C ASP A 204 -24.76 11.65 10.38
N VAL A 205 -24.59 12.94 10.10
CA VAL A 205 -25.62 13.96 10.35
C VAL A 205 -26.56 14.12 9.17
N HIS A 206 -26.04 14.05 7.94
CA HIS A 206 -26.80 14.11 6.69
C HIS A 206 -27.88 15.22 6.68
N GLY A 207 -27.50 16.46 6.99
CA GLY A 207 -28.42 17.60 6.96
C GLY A 207 -29.49 17.66 8.05
N CYS A 208 -29.44 16.78 9.06
CA CYS A 208 -30.38 16.77 10.20
C CYS A 208 -29.97 17.78 11.28
N SER A 209 -30.05 19.08 10.96
CA SER A 209 -29.52 20.15 11.83
C SER A 209 -30.26 20.28 13.17
N ALA A 210 -31.56 19.96 13.20
CA ALA A 210 -32.37 20.08 14.39
C ALA A 210 -32.05 18.97 15.41
N GLU A 211 -31.78 17.77 14.93
CA GLU A 211 -31.28 16.64 15.71
C GLU A 211 -29.86 16.90 16.21
N LEU A 212 -29.00 17.51 15.38
CA LEU A 212 -27.66 17.92 15.80
C LEU A 212 -27.70 18.92 16.96
N ASP A 213 -28.51 19.98 16.86
CA ASP A 213 -28.67 20.96 17.95
C ASP A 213 -29.19 20.29 19.24
N ALA A 214 -30.20 19.43 19.12
CA ALA A 214 -30.76 18.72 20.26
C ALA A 214 -29.72 17.79 20.91
N LEU A 215 -28.87 17.14 20.10
CA LEU A 215 -27.81 16.26 20.57
C LEU A 215 -26.70 17.05 21.28
N LEU A 216 -26.24 18.17 20.69
CA LEU A 216 -25.25 19.06 21.30
C LEU A 216 -25.73 19.58 22.66
N LEU A 217 -26.97 20.06 22.74
CA LEU A 217 -27.58 20.49 24.00
C LEU A 217 -27.65 19.35 25.03
N LYS A 218 -28.01 18.13 24.61
CA LYS A 218 -28.08 16.96 25.49
C LYS A 218 -26.70 16.51 25.98
N LEU A 219 -25.65 16.73 25.18
CA LEU A 219 -24.26 16.48 25.53
C LEU A 219 -23.65 17.56 26.44
N GLY A 220 -24.39 18.65 26.72
CA GLY A 220 -23.95 19.74 27.60
C GLY A 220 -23.33 20.93 26.88
N TRP A 221 -23.29 20.92 25.54
CA TRP A 221 -22.84 22.08 24.77
C TRP A 221 -23.87 23.20 24.84
N ARG A 222 -23.39 24.43 25.02
CA ARG A 222 -24.23 25.63 25.10
C ARG A 222 -23.98 26.49 23.87
N ARG A 223 -25.06 27.08 23.37
CA ARG A 223 -25.00 28.06 22.30
C ARG A 223 -25.09 29.46 22.89
N ASP A 224 -24.09 30.29 22.62
CA ASP A 224 -24.09 31.69 22.99
C ASP A 224 -25.18 32.43 22.19
N PRO A 225 -26.10 33.16 22.85
CA PRO A 225 -27.24 33.76 22.18
C PRO A 225 -26.87 34.94 21.27
N ASP A 226 -25.74 35.61 21.53
CA ASP A 226 -25.33 36.82 20.80
C ASP A 226 -24.45 36.50 19.59
N SER A 227 -23.42 35.67 19.80
CA SER A 227 -22.46 35.25 18.78
C SER A 227 -22.91 34.00 18.02
N GLY A 228 -23.83 33.22 18.58
CA GLY A 228 -24.23 31.93 18.05
C GLY A 228 -23.19 30.82 18.24
N ALA A 229 -22.04 31.12 18.85
CA ALA A 229 -20.93 30.19 19.09
C ALA A 229 -21.33 29.04 20.00
N TRP A 230 -20.79 27.86 19.77
CA TRP A 230 -20.93 26.76 20.71
C TRP A 230 -19.84 26.84 21.79
N GLY A 231 -20.03 26.15 22.90
CA GLY A 231 -19.06 26.07 23.98
C GLY A 231 -19.42 24.99 24.97
N HIS A 232 -18.41 24.50 25.70
CA HIS A 232 -18.55 23.48 26.72
C HIS A 232 -17.77 23.90 27.97
N ASP A 233 -18.32 23.61 29.16
CA ASP A 233 -17.72 24.02 30.43
C ASP A 233 -16.47 23.17 30.79
N GLU A 234 -16.40 21.94 30.25
CA GLU A 234 -15.25 21.03 30.35
C GLU A 234 -14.37 21.07 29.08
N ASP A 235 -13.09 20.66 29.19
CA ASP A 235 -12.16 20.57 28.05
C ASP A 235 -12.48 19.38 27.12
N ARG A 236 -13.57 19.53 26.36
CA ARG A 236 -14.06 18.54 25.39
C ARG A 236 -14.14 19.09 23.98
N MET A 237 -14.07 18.19 23.00
CA MET A 237 -14.15 18.51 21.58
C MET A 237 -15.18 17.64 20.88
N VAL A 238 -15.96 18.24 19.97
CA VAL A 238 -16.81 17.48 19.06
C VAL A 238 -15.97 16.88 17.94
N VAL A 239 -16.18 15.60 17.62
CA VAL A 239 -15.60 14.99 16.42
C VAL A 239 -16.73 14.47 15.54
N PHE A 240 -16.93 15.10 14.38
CA PHE A 240 -17.86 14.58 13.37
C PHE A 240 -17.16 13.46 12.60
N VAL A 241 -17.76 12.26 12.55
CA VAL A 241 -17.18 11.12 11.81
C VAL A 241 -17.28 11.25 10.29
N GLY A 242 -17.92 12.31 9.79
CA GLY A 242 -18.10 12.62 8.38
C GLY A 242 -19.56 12.70 8.00
N ASP A 243 -19.80 12.90 6.70
CA ASP A 243 -21.12 12.90 6.06
C ASP A 243 -22.09 13.89 6.73
N LEU A 244 -21.67 15.16 6.75
CA LEU A 244 -22.43 16.26 7.34
C LEU A 244 -23.69 16.62 6.53
N THR A 245 -23.62 16.47 5.21
CA THR A 245 -24.60 16.98 4.24
C THR A 245 -25.26 15.86 3.45
N ASP A 246 -26.12 16.24 2.51
CA ASP A 246 -26.89 15.37 1.62
C ASP A 246 -28.09 14.70 2.31
N ARG A 247 -29.17 14.55 1.54
CA ARG A 247 -30.45 13.91 1.90
C ARG A 247 -31.33 14.72 2.87
N GLY A 248 -30.83 15.11 4.04
CA GLY A 248 -31.65 15.77 5.07
C GLY A 248 -32.08 17.18 4.70
N PRO A 249 -32.91 17.81 5.54
CA PRO A 249 -33.66 19.02 5.19
C PRO A 249 -32.87 20.33 5.35
N ASP A 250 -31.71 20.33 6.02
CA ASP A 250 -30.93 21.54 6.32
C ASP A 250 -29.41 21.27 6.31
N SER A 251 -28.86 20.98 5.13
CA SER A 251 -27.43 20.73 4.93
C SER A 251 -26.57 21.98 5.15
N VAL A 252 -27.04 23.15 4.71
CA VAL A 252 -26.39 24.45 4.92
C VAL A 252 -26.30 24.77 6.41
N GLY A 253 -27.36 24.52 7.18
CA GLY A 253 -27.35 24.70 8.62
C GLY A 253 -26.35 23.81 9.34
N VAL A 254 -26.20 22.55 8.92
CA VAL A 254 -25.17 21.65 9.49
C VAL A 254 -23.76 22.17 9.16
N LEU A 255 -23.50 22.56 7.91
CA LEU A 255 -22.21 23.11 7.50
C LEU A 255 -21.83 24.34 8.30
N LEU A 256 -22.74 25.29 8.49
CA LEU A 256 -22.49 26.51 9.26
C LEU A 256 -22.09 26.21 10.70
N ARG A 257 -22.74 25.21 11.33
CA ARG A 257 -22.38 24.76 12.69
C ARG A 257 -20.99 24.13 12.72
N ALA A 258 -20.70 23.21 11.80
CA ALA A 258 -19.41 22.54 11.72
C ALA A 258 -18.27 23.53 11.45
N ILE A 259 -18.42 24.44 10.48
CA ILE A 259 -17.45 25.50 10.16
C ILE A 259 -17.14 26.33 11.41
N MET A 260 -18.17 26.88 12.05
CA MET A 260 -18.02 27.73 13.23
C MET A 260 -17.31 27.00 14.37
N MET A 261 -17.71 25.76 14.68
CA MET A 261 -17.08 24.99 15.76
C MET A 261 -15.63 24.61 15.45
N VAL A 262 -15.30 24.29 14.19
CA VAL A 262 -13.93 23.97 13.77
C VAL A 262 -13.04 25.21 13.80
N GLU A 263 -13.52 26.35 13.30
CA GLU A 263 -12.80 27.63 13.34
C GLU A 263 -12.50 28.09 14.78
N GLN A 264 -13.40 27.77 15.72
CA GLN A 264 -13.24 28.05 17.15
C GLN A 264 -12.38 27.01 17.90
N GLY A 265 -11.88 25.97 17.22
CA GLY A 265 -11.08 24.91 17.84
C GLY A 265 -11.89 24.01 18.78
N GLN A 266 -13.21 23.94 18.58
CA GLN A 266 -14.14 23.14 19.39
C GLN A 266 -14.61 21.86 18.70
N ALA A 267 -14.40 21.75 17.39
CA ALA A 267 -14.71 20.55 16.65
C ALA A 267 -13.59 20.14 15.68
N LEU A 268 -13.63 18.88 15.26
CA LEU A 268 -12.91 18.33 14.12
C LEU A 268 -13.87 17.58 13.20
N LEU A 269 -13.75 17.77 11.89
CA LEU A 269 -14.43 16.94 10.88
C LEU A 269 -13.48 15.86 10.38
N ILE A 270 -13.89 14.60 10.45
CA ILE A 270 -13.30 13.50 9.68
C ILE A 270 -13.94 13.48 8.29
N ARG A 271 -13.13 13.36 7.24
CA ARG A 271 -13.64 13.44 5.86
C ARG A 271 -14.45 12.20 5.49
N GLY A 272 -15.76 12.38 5.23
CA GLY A 272 -16.65 11.34 4.68
C GLY A 272 -16.71 11.30 3.16
N ASN A 273 -17.44 10.31 2.60
CA ASN A 273 -17.59 10.21 1.14
C ASN A 273 -18.58 11.22 0.56
N HIS A 274 -19.63 11.60 1.28
CA HIS A 274 -20.52 12.69 0.86
C HIS A 274 -19.81 14.04 0.97
N ASP A 275 -19.00 14.24 2.00
CA ASP A 275 -18.15 15.41 2.17
C ASP A 275 -17.16 15.59 1.00
N ASP A 276 -16.47 14.52 0.58
CA ASP A 276 -15.57 14.54 -0.58
C ASP A 276 -16.31 14.84 -1.89
N LYS A 277 -17.55 14.35 -2.01
CA LYS A 277 -18.38 14.60 -3.18
C LYS A 277 -18.82 16.06 -3.25
N LEU A 278 -19.25 16.64 -2.12
CA LEU A 278 -19.57 18.06 -1.99
C LEU A 278 -18.35 18.92 -2.30
N HIS A 279 -17.18 18.60 -1.74
CA HIS A 279 -15.92 19.28 -2.00
C HIS A 279 -15.61 19.36 -3.50
N ARG A 280 -15.72 18.24 -4.23
CA ARG A 280 -15.53 18.20 -5.69
C ARG A 280 -16.54 19.06 -6.44
N TRP A 281 -17.79 19.10 -6.00
CA TRP A 281 -18.84 19.91 -6.60
C TRP A 281 -18.60 21.42 -6.37
N LEU A 282 -18.23 21.83 -5.16
CA LEU A 282 -17.88 23.22 -4.82
C LEU A 282 -16.65 23.72 -5.59
N GLN A 283 -15.71 22.83 -5.94
CA GLN A 283 -14.59 23.13 -6.84
C GLN A 283 -15.00 23.30 -8.32
N GLY A 284 -16.29 23.19 -8.65
CA GLY A 284 -16.80 23.27 -10.02
C GLY A 284 -16.54 22.04 -10.87
N ARG A 285 -16.19 20.88 -10.27
CA ARG A 285 -16.05 19.62 -11.04
C ARG A 285 -17.43 19.09 -11.43
N ASN A 286 -17.50 18.43 -12.57
CA ASN A 286 -18.74 17.81 -13.05
C ASN A 286 -19.03 16.51 -12.28
N VAL A 287 -19.78 16.61 -11.17
CA VAL A 287 -20.19 15.47 -10.32
C VAL A 287 -21.68 15.19 -10.53
N LYS A 288 -22.07 13.91 -10.50
CA LYS A 288 -23.49 13.52 -10.60
C LYS A 288 -24.25 13.92 -9.32
N LEU A 289 -25.26 14.78 -9.45
CA LEU A 289 -26.23 15.12 -8.39
C LEU A 289 -27.17 13.92 -8.18
N LYS A 290 -26.76 13.02 -7.29
CA LYS A 290 -27.46 11.78 -6.93
C LYS A 290 -27.12 11.42 -5.48
N HIS A 291 -27.91 10.55 -4.88
CA HIS A 291 -27.71 10.04 -3.52
C HIS A 291 -27.76 11.13 -2.44
N GLY A 292 -28.46 12.24 -2.69
CA GLY A 292 -28.68 13.30 -1.72
C GLY A 292 -27.94 14.60 -2.01
N LEU A 293 -26.92 14.63 -2.87
CA LEU A 293 -26.22 15.87 -3.22
C LEU A 293 -27.14 16.89 -3.91
N GLU A 294 -28.19 16.41 -4.57
CA GLU A 294 -29.25 17.23 -5.16
C GLU A 294 -29.95 18.13 -4.14
N THR A 295 -30.13 17.70 -2.88
CA THR A 295 -30.76 18.52 -1.84
C THR A 295 -29.79 19.61 -1.38
N THR A 296 -28.55 19.25 -1.09
CA THR A 296 -27.48 20.19 -0.72
C THR A 296 -27.26 21.24 -1.81
N ALA A 297 -27.18 20.82 -3.08
CA ALA A 297 -26.99 21.75 -4.20
C ALA A 297 -28.16 22.75 -4.32
N ALA A 298 -29.40 22.29 -4.15
CA ALA A 298 -30.57 23.16 -4.18
C ALA A 298 -30.56 24.19 -3.04
N GLU A 299 -30.12 23.83 -1.83
CA GLU A 299 -29.96 24.77 -0.72
C GLU A 299 -28.91 25.84 -1.03
N PHE A 300 -27.76 25.46 -1.60
CA PHE A 300 -26.73 26.42 -2.04
C PHE A 300 -27.26 27.35 -3.14
N GLU A 301 -28.03 26.83 -4.09
CA GLU A 301 -28.62 27.61 -5.18
C GLU A 301 -29.68 28.61 -4.70
N ALA A 302 -30.37 28.30 -3.60
CA ALA A 302 -31.36 29.18 -2.98
C ALA A 302 -30.73 30.36 -2.20
N LEU A 303 -29.43 30.30 -1.87
CA LEU A 303 -28.72 31.37 -1.18
C LEU A 303 -28.51 32.59 -2.09
N ARG A 304 -28.44 33.78 -1.48
CA ARG A 304 -27.97 34.98 -2.17
C ARG A 304 -26.52 34.79 -2.62
N ALA A 305 -26.14 35.43 -3.73
CA ALA A 305 -24.83 35.20 -4.36
C ALA A 305 -23.65 35.46 -3.41
N ASP A 306 -23.71 36.51 -2.60
CA ASP A 306 -22.71 36.86 -1.58
C ASP A 306 -22.60 35.78 -0.49
N GLN A 307 -23.74 35.30 0.01
CA GLN A 307 -23.79 34.25 1.03
C GLN A 307 -23.29 32.92 0.51
N ARG A 308 -23.68 32.57 -0.73
CA ARG A 308 -23.22 31.35 -1.40
C ARG A 308 -21.72 31.35 -1.60
N GLU A 309 -21.14 32.46 -2.05
CA GLU A 309 -19.70 32.58 -2.24
C GLU A 309 -18.94 32.42 -0.91
N ALA A 310 -19.37 33.15 0.12
CA ALA A 310 -18.76 33.07 1.45
C ALA A 310 -18.83 31.65 2.04
N LEU A 311 -20.00 31.01 1.98
CA LEU A 311 -20.19 29.64 2.46
C LEU A 311 -19.37 28.64 1.65
N THR A 312 -19.29 28.82 0.31
CA THR A 312 -18.48 27.95 -0.56
C THR A 312 -17.01 27.98 -0.13
N GLN A 313 -16.45 29.16 0.11
CA GLN A 313 -15.05 29.29 0.53
C GLN A 313 -14.80 28.67 1.91
N ALA A 314 -15.70 28.93 2.87
CA ALA A 314 -15.60 28.35 4.21
C ALA A 314 -15.74 26.82 4.19
N ALA A 315 -16.68 26.28 3.41
CA ALA A 315 -16.88 24.84 3.24
C ALA A 315 -15.68 24.18 2.54
N LEU A 316 -15.11 24.80 1.50
CA LEU A 316 -13.88 24.30 0.86
C LEU A 316 -12.73 24.23 1.88
N THR A 317 -12.55 25.28 2.68
CA THR A 317 -11.50 25.33 3.72
C THR A 317 -11.69 24.22 4.76
N LEU A 318 -12.92 24.01 5.24
CA LEU A 318 -13.26 22.93 6.16
C LEU A 318 -12.95 21.55 5.56
N LEU A 319 -13.39 21.31 4.32
CA LEU A 319 -13.31 20.00 3.66
C LEU A 319 -11.89 19.65 3.18
N GLU A 320 -11.11 20.65 2.75
CA GLU A 320 -9.67 20.51 2.48
C GLU A 320 -8.90 20.26 3.77
N GLY A 321 -9.36 20.88 4.87
CA GLY A 321 -8.82 20.70 6.20
C GLY A 321 -9.19 19.38 6.88
N ALA A 322 -10.17 18.62 6.43
CA ALA A 322 -10.61 17.41 7.13
C ALA A 322 -9.63 16.23 6.95
N PRO A 323 -9.02 15.67 8.02
CA PRO A 323 -8.19 14.47 7.92
C PRO A 323 -9.04 13.21 7.60
N LEU A 324 -8.37 12.14 7.19
CA LEU A 324 -8.99 10.83 6.94
C LEU A 324 -9.23 10.05 8.23
N TRP A 325 -8.40 10.27 9.25
CA TRP A 325 -8.63 9.76 10.60
C TRP A 325 -8.03 10.70 11.65
N ALA A 326 -8.57 10.61 12.87
CA ALA A 326 -7.97 11.23 14.05
C ALA A 326 -7.63 10.17 15.09
N SER A 327 -6.56 10.38 15.84
CA SER A 327 -6.17 9.52 16.96
C SER A 327 -6.20 10.28 18.28
N TRP A 328 -6.53 9.58 19.35
CA TRP A 328 -6.55 10.11 20.71
C TRP A 328 -5.88 9.12 21.67
N ALA A 329 -5.19 9.65 22.66
CA ALA A 329 -4.57 8.90 23.76
C ALA A 329 -4.75 9.68 25.06
N ALA A 330 -4.89 8.99 26.19
CA ALA A 330 -5.07 9.66 27.47
C ALA A 330 -3.83 10.50 27.84
N PRO A 331 -4.00 11.66 28.50
CA PRO A 331 -2.88 12.42 29.03
C PRO A 331 -2.01 11.55 29.96
N GLY A 332 -0.76 11.30 29.58
CA GLY A 332 0.17 10.44 30.33
C GLY A 332 0.23 8.97 29.90
N GLY A 333 -0.49 8.58 28.83
CA GLY A 333 -0.42 7.25 28.22
C GLY A 333 0.96 6.92 27.61
N LEU A 334 1.17 5.65 27.26
CA LEU A 334 2.39 5.18 26.59
C LEU A 334 2.64 5.99 25.31
N ALA A 335 3.83 6.57 25.21
CA ALA A 335 4.17 7.44 24.09
C ALA A 335 4.21 6.64 22.77
N GLY A 336 3.23 6.89 21.88
CA GLY A 336 3.25 6.45 20.48
C GLY A 336 2.12 5.53 20.03
N GLU A 337 1.28 5.01 20.94
CA GLU A 337 0.14 4.15 20.58
C GLU A 337 -1.18 4.82 20.98
N PRO A 338 -2.12 5.05 20.04
CA PRO A 338 -3.40 5.63 20.36
C PRO A 338 -4.31 4.61 21.03
N GLU A 339 -5.15 5.05 21.96
CA GLU A 339 -6.21 4.23 22.56
C GLU A 339 -7.47 4.24 21.70
N LEU A 340 -7.67 5.31 20.94
CA LEU A 340 -8.84 5.54 20.10
C LEU A 340 -8.41 6.08 18.73
N VAL A 341 -9.04 5.55 17.69
CA VAL A 341 -8.98 6.09 16.33
C VAL A 341 -10.40 6.36 15.82
N ILE A 342 -10.57 7.46 15.10
CA ILE A 342 -11.85 7.89 14.54
C ILE A 342 -11.67 8.05 13.04
N ALA A 343 -12.47 7.34 12.24
CA ALA A 343 -12.46 7.38 10.78
C ALA A 343 -13.89 7.29 10.25
N HIS A 344 -14.17 7.75 9.03
CA HIS A 344 -15.53 7.71 8.50
C HIS A 344 -16.01 6.26 8.23
N ALA A 345 -15.40 5.56 7.27
CA ALA A 345 -15.86 4.24 6.84
C ALA A 345 -15.05 3.09 7.43
N ALA A 346 -13.72 3.20 7.44
CA ALA A 346 -12.82 2.13 7.90
C ALA A 346 -11.44 2.66 8.26
N TRP A 347 -10.75 1.98 9.17
CA TRP A 347 -9.34 2.25 9.47
C TRP A 347 -8.59 0.97 9.85
N GLN A 348 -7.28 0.95 9.60
CA GLN A 348 -6.38 -0.08 10.13
C GLN A 348 -4.96 0.50 10.26
N PRO A 349 -4.11 -0.05 11.15
CA PRO A 349 -2.78 0.50 11.42
C PRO A 349 -1.91 0.72 10.17
N GLU A 350 -2.02 -0.16 9.17
CA GLU A 350 -1.24 -0.07 7.92
C GLU A 350 -1.61 1.15 7.07
N ALA A 351 -2.80 1.73 7.26
CA ALA A 351 -3.25 2.92 6.54
C ALA A 351 -2.30 4.11 6.74
N THR A 352 -1.59 4.16 7.87
CA THR A 352 -0.54 5.16 8.16
C THR A 352 0.61 5.14 7.15
N ARG A 353 0.86 3.99 6.50
CA ARG A 353 1.97 3.80 5.55
C ARG A 353 1.54 3.76 4.09
N TRP A 354 0.24 3.76 3.82
CA TRP A 354 -0.29 3.64 2.46
C TRP A 354 -0.12 4.93 1.65
N PRO A 355 -0.05 4.84 0.30
CA PRO A 355 -0.18 6.03 -0.54
C PRO A 355 -1.49 6.77 -0.25
N LEU A 356 -1.48 8.10 -0.27
CA LEU A 356 -2.63 8.96 0.08
C LEU A 356 -3.93 8.53 -0.61
N LYS A 357 -3.90 8.27 -1.92
CA LYS A 357 -5.09 7.83 -2.67
C LYS A 357 -5.70 6.52 -2.16
N ARG A 358 -4.86 5.58 -1.72
CA ARG A 358 -5.32 4.30 -1.17
C ARG A 358 -5.91 4.51 0.22
N ALA A 359 -5.27 5.30 1.07
CA ALA A 359 -5.79 5.66 2.38
C ALA A 359 -7.13 6.40 2.26
N GLN A 360 -7.24 7.35 1.33
CA GLN A 360 -8.48 8.07 1.00
C GLN A 360 -9.60 7.12 0.60
N ALA A 361 -9.35 6.23 -0.36
CA ALA A 361 -10.35 5.25 -0.79
C ALA A 361 -10.82 4.37 0.37
N TYR A 362 -9.91 3.89 1.20
CA TYR A 362 -10.23 3.02 2.32
C TYR A 362 -10.99 3.73 3.44
N CYS A 363 -10.53 4.92 3.87
CA CYS A 363 -11.11 5.61 5.03
C CYS A 363 -12.46 6.24 4.72
N MET A 364 -12.71 6.66 3.47
CA MET A 364 -13.99 7.28 3.08
C MET A 364 -15.00 6.28 2.54
N TYR A 365 -14.56 5.19 1.90
CA TYR A 365 -15.49 4.26 1.24
C TYR A 365 -15.44 2.86 1.85
N GLY A 366 -14.48 2.53 2.70
CA GLY A 366 -14.27 1.16 3.17
C GLY A 366 -13.82 0.20 2.06
N PRO A 367 -13.40 -1.02 2.40
CA PRO A 367 -13.02 -2.01 1.42
C PRO A 367 -14.24 -2.61 0.70
N THR A 368 -14.08 -2.86 -0.59
CA THR A 368 -15.08 -3.52 -1.45
C THR A 368 -14.57 -4.87 -1.94
N THR A 369 -15.46 -5.80 -2.26
CA THR A 369 -15.13 -7.07 -2.93
C THR A 369 -14.73 -6.88 -4.39
N GLY A 370 -14.96 -5.69 -4.95
CA GLY A 370 -14.79 -5.38 -6.37
C GLY A 370 -16.00 -5.75 -7.24
N ARG A 371 -17.00 -6.42 -6.66
CA ARG A 371 -18.29 -6.72 -7.30
C ARG A 371 -19.31 -5.62 -7.00
N THR A 372 -20.31 -5.51 -7.86
CA THR A 372 -21.54 -4.78 -7.56
C THR A 372 -22.63 -5.79 -7.22
N ASP A 373 -23.41 -5.50 -6.18
CA ASP A 373 -24.58 -6.30 -5.82
C ASP A 373 -25.77 -6.06 -6.77
N ALA A 374 -26.91 -6.68 -6.47
CA ALA A 374 -28.12 -6.64 -7.27
C ALA A 374 -28.71 -5.23 -7.48
N ASP A 375 -28.39 -4.27 -6.61
CA ASP A 375 -28.82 -2.87 -6.76
C ASP A 375 -27.78 -2.00 -7.48
N GLY A 376 -26.67 -2.59 -7.93
CA GLY A 376 -25.59 -1.90 -8.62
C GLY A 376 -24.67 -1.07 -7.72
N LEU A 377 -24.68 -1.28 -6.40
CA LEU A 377 -23.73 -0.66 -5.48
C LEU A 377 -22.55 -1.61 -5.20
N PRO A 378 -21.37 -1.07 -4.82
CA PRO A 378 -20.23 -1.91 -4.47
C PRO A 378 -20.53 -2.80 -3.26
N GLU A 379 -20.34 -4.11 -3.41
CA GLU A 379 -20.41 -5.05 -2.31
C GLU A 379 -19.18 -4.83 -1.40
N ARG A 380 -19.41 -4.78 -0.08
CA ARG A 380 -18.42 -4.32 0.90
C ARG A 380 -17.87 -5.47 1.73
N LEU A 381 -16.55 -5.42 2.01
CA LEU A 381 -15.88 -6.33 2.93
C LEU A 381 -16.05 -5.81 4.37
N ASP A 382 -16.24 -6.72 5.33
CA ASP A 382 -16.22 -6.36 6.74
C ASP A 382 -14.79 -6.16 7.23
N TRP A 383 -14.33 -4.90 7.17
CA TRP A 383 -12.99 -4.52 7.59
C TRP A 383 -12.72 -4.74 9.09
N ARG A 384 -13.77 -4.77 9.93
CA ARG A 384 -13.66 -4.89 11.39
C ARG A 384 -13.06 -6.23 11.79
N GLN A 385 -13.19 -7.24 10.93
CA GLN A 385 -12.54 -8.54 11.11
C GLN A 385 -11.01 -8.47 11.05
N ARG A 386 -10.47 -7.45 10.37
CA ARG A 386 -9.02 -7.22 10.19
C ARG A 386 -8.42 -6.30 11.25
N LEU A 387 -9.24 -5.70 12.10
CA LEU A 387 -8.76 -4.85 13.18
C LEU A 387 -8.27 -5.73 14.34
N PRO A 388 -7.03 -5.57 14.82
CA PRO A 388 -6.54 -6.31 15.98
C PRO A 388 -7.35 -5.95 17.23
N LEU A 389 -7.77 -6.95 18.01
CA LEU A 389 -8.47 -6.72 19.29
C LEU A 389 -7.58 -6.02 20.33
N SER A 390 -6.26 -6.13 20.20
CA SER A 390 -5.25 -5.43 21.00
C SER A 390 -4.94 -4.01 20.50
N GLY A 391 -5.51 -3.59 19.37
CA GLY A 391 -5.29 -2.26 18.78
C GLY A 391 -6.14 -1.15 19.41
N PRO A 392 -6.10 0.08 18.86
CA PRO A 392 -7.00 1.15 19.29
C PRO A 392 -8.46 0.80 19.00
N ARG A 393 -9.36 1.25 19.89
CA ARG A 393 -10.80 1.26 19.58
C ARG A 393 -11.04 2.14 18.35
N CYS A 394 -11.81 1.66 17.38
CA CYS A 394 -12.10 2.42 16.17
C CYS A 394 -13.57 2.86 16.11
N VAL A 395 -13.82 4.16 16.11
CA VAL A 395 -15.16 4.75 16.00
C VAL A 395 -15.39 5.22 14.57
N PHE A 396 -16.57 4.89 14.01
CA PHE A 396 -16.86 5.15 12.60
C PHE A 396 -18.36 5.36 12.34
N GLY A 397 -18.71 5.90 11.17
CA GLY A 397 -20.09 6.09 10.71
C GLY A 397 -20.10 6.21 9.20
N HIS A 398 -20.82 5.31 8.51
CA HIS A 398 -20.82 5.19 7.04
C HIS A 398 -21.91 4.23 6.53
N ASN A 399 -22.04 3.07 7.17
CA ASN A 399 -23.06 2.08 6.82
C ASN A 399 -24.23 2.19 7.81
N PRO A 400 -25.40 2.69 7.38
CA PRO A 400 -26.51 2.98 8.29
C PRO A 400 -27.14 1.69 8.81
N PHE A 401 -27.46 1.66 10.11
CA PHE A 401 -28.17 0.56 10.75
C PHE A 401 -29.26 1.04 11.70
N ALA A 402 -30.24 0.18 11.96
CA ALA A 402 -31.32 0.45 12.89
C ALA A 402 -31.08 -0.28 14.23
N GLY A 403 -31.05 0.46 15.34
CA GLY A 403 -30.98 -0.11 16.70
C GLY A 403 -29.92 0.55 17.60
N PRO A 404 -29.58 -0.06 18.75
CA PRO A 404 -28.63 0.52 19.69
C PRO A 404 -27.20 0.48 19.16
N VAL A 405 -26.42 1.52 19.46
CA VAL A 405 -24.97 1.52 19.29
C VAL A 405 -24.36 0.52 20.26
N ARG A 406 -23.48 -0.35 19.76
CA ARG A 406 -22.75 -1.35 20.54
C ARG A 406 -21.31 -1.42 20.08
N GLU A 407 -20.39 -1.66 21.02
CA GLU A 407 -19.02 -2.01 20.68
C GLU A 407 -18.98 -3.46 20.15
N HIS A 408 -18.24 -3.67 19.07
CA HIS A 408 -18.04 -4.98 18.48
C HIS A 408 -16.64 -5.07 17.87
N ARG A 409 -15.86 -6.09 18.27
CA ARG A 409 -14.48 -6.31 17.80
C ARG A 409 -13.61 -5.04 17.83
N ASN A 410 -13.63 -4.34 18.96
CA ASN A 410 -12.85 -3.11 19.15
C ASN A 410 -13.29 -1.95 18.21
N THR A 411 -14.53 -1.98 17.72
CA THR A 411 -15.11 -0.95 16.85
C THR A 411 -16.47 -0.49 17.34
N ILE A 412 -16.83 0.76 17.09
CA ILE A 412 -18.12 1.36 17.47
C ILE A 412 -18.69 2.11 16.26
N ALA A 413 -19.83 1.65 15.75
CA ALA A 413 -20.54 2.26 14.63
C ALA A 413 -21.58 3.28 15.12
N LEU A 414 -21.53 4.51 14.61
CA LEU A 414 -22.38 5.62 15.03
C LEU A 414 -23.41 6.06 13.99
N ASP A 415 -23.36 5.52 12.77
CA ASP A 415 -24.39 5.75 11.76
C ASP A 415 -25.66 4.94 12.07
N THR A 416 -26.47 5.48 12.98
CA THR A 416 -27.76 4.92 13.38
C THR A 416 -28.92 5.44 12.51
N ALA A 417 -28.63 5.76 11.24
CA ALA A 417 -29.63 6.04 10.22
C ALA A 417 -30.57 7.23 10.52
N CYS A 418 -30.05 8.32 11.11
CA CYS A 418 -30.84 9.50 11.50
C CYS A 418 -31.73 10.03 10.37
N VAL A 419 -31.13 10.30 9.20
CA VAL A 419 -31.85 10.85 8.04
C VAL A 419 -32.94 9.94 7.48
N PHE A 420 -32.87 8.65 7.80
CA PHE A 420 -33.86 7.64 7.42
C PHE A 420 -34.95 7.43 8.49
N GLY A 421 -35.03 8.32 9.49
CA GLY A 421 -36.09 8.32 10.50
C GLY A 421 -35.75 7.55 11.78
N HIS A 422 -34.47 7.22 12.01
CA HIS A 422 -34.02 6.54 13.22
C HIS A 422 -33.41 7.51 14.23
N ARG A 423 -32.10 7.45 14.51
CA ARG A 423 -31.47 8.25 15.59
C ARG A 423 -30.20 8.92 15.11
N LEU A 424 -29.90 10.11 15.64
CA LEU A 424 -28.55 10.65 15.63
C LEU A 424 -27.84 10.22 16.91
N SER A 425 -26.63 9.67 16.78
CA SER A 425 -25.87 9.10 17.91
C SER A 425 -24.56 9.83 18.12
N ALA A 426 -24.18 9.97 19.39
CA ALA A 426 -22.85 10.36 19.83
C ALA A 426 -22.27 9.34 20.82
N LEU A 427 -20.96 9.16 20.77
CA LEU A 427 -20.17 8.47 21.80
C LEU A 427 -19.37 9.50 22.58
N ARG A 428 -19.55 9.54 23.90
CA ARG A 428 -18.67 10.29 24.81
C ARG A 428 -17.46 9.45 25.14
N TRP A 429 -16.27 10.02 25.02
CA TRP A 429 -15.02 9.33 25.28
C TRP A 429 -14.13 10.18 26.19
N PRO A 430 -13.48 9.60 27.22
CA PRO A 430 -13.31 8.17 27.52
C PRO A 430 -14.44 7.50 28.32
N GLU A 431 -15.55 8.19 28.57
CA GLU A 431 -16.66 7.68 29.40
C GLU A 431 -17.30 6.41 28.84
N GLY A 432 -17.36 6.28 27.51
CA GLY A 432 -18.03 5.17 26.83
C GLY A 432 -19.55 5.33 26.71
N ASP A 433 -20.11 6.47 27.13
CA ASP A 433 -21.55 6.72 27.12
C ASP A 433 -22.06 6.98 25.69
N VAL A 434 -23.13 6.29 25.31
CA VAL A 434 -23.86 6.55 24.07
C VAL A 434 -25.02 7.50 24.34
N VAL A 435 -25.05 8.64 23.65
CA VAL A 435 -26.14 9.62 23.71
C VAL A 435 -26.85 9.66 22.36
N GLN A 436 -28.17 9.48 22.35
CA GLN A 436 -28.95 9.48 21.11
C GLN A 436 -30.11 10.47 21.16
N ILE A 437 -30.50 10.97 19.98
CA ILE A 437 -31.72 11.75 19.70
C ILE A 437 -32.50 11.03 18.61
N ASP A 438 -33.80 10.80 18.81
CA ASP A 438 -34.68 10.29 17.76
C ASP A 438 -34.87 11.37 16.68
N ALA A 439 -34.83 10.94 15.42
CA ALA A 439 -35.17 11.79 14.28
C ALA A 439 -36.63 12.21 14.38
N ARG A 440 -36.91 13.48 14.06
CA ARG A 440 -38.28 14.01 14.15
C ARG A 440 -39.22 13.37 13.13
N GLU A 441 -38.67 13.02 11.98
CA GLU A 441 -39.37 12.34 10.89
C GLU A 441 -38.37 11.59 9.99
N GLN A 442 -38.90 10.83 9.04
CA GLN A 442 -38.09 10.22 7.99
C GLN A 442 -37.88 11.21 6.84
N TYR A 443 -36.71 11.84 6.79
CA TYR A 443 -36.38 12.85 5.76
C TYR A 443 -36.05 12.23 4.40
N ALA A 444 -35.52 11.01 4.38
CA ALA A 444 -35.23 10.28 3.15
C ALA A 444 -35.61 8.80 3.26
N ALA A 445 -35.87 8.16 2.11
CA ALA A 445 -36.01 6.72 2.03
C ALA A 445 -34.63 6.07 1.86
N PRO A 446 -34.30 5.01 2.63
CA PRO A 446 -33.05 4.30 2.42
C PRO A 446 -33.11 3.52 1.10
N THR A 447 -32.01 3.51 0.35
CA THR A 447 -31.91 2.74 -0.91
C THR A 447 -31.92 1.22 -0.68
N ARG A 448 -31.75 0.77 0.56
CA ARG A 448 -31.77 -0.63 1.00
C ARG A 448 -32.51 -0.78 2.33
N PRO A 449 -33.05 -1.95 2.65
CA PRO A 449 -33.43 -2.26 4.02
C PRO A 449 -32.25 -2.00 4.97
N LEU A 450 -32.50 -1.27 6.05
CA LEU A 450 -31.49 -1.04 7.08
C LEU A 450 -31.21 -2.35 7.78
N ARG A 451 -29.92 -2.62 8.05
CA ARG A 451 -29.52 -3.78 8.83
C ARG A 451 -29.98 -3.59 10.27
N GLU A 452 -30.48 -4.65 10.90
CA GLU A 452 -30.73 -4.62 12.34
C GLU A 452 -29.40 -4.53 13.10
N ALA A 453 -29.43 -3.85 14.25
CA ALA A 453 -28.28 -3.79 15.14
C ALA A 453 -27.84 -5.22 15.51
N PRO A 454 -26.54 -5.53 15.41
CA PRO A 454 -26.07 -6.88 15.64
C PRO A 454 -26.49 -7.43 17.02
N SER A 455 -27.22 -8.54 17.05
CA SER A 455 -27.55 -9.27 18.27
C SER A 455 -26.45 -10.31 18.52
N TYR A 456 -25.63 -10.08 19.55
CA TYR A 456 -24.60 -11.05 19.95
C TYR A 456 -24.64 -11.20 21.47
N THR A 457 -25.16 -12.33 21.93
CA THR A 457 -24.96 -12.85 23.29
C THR A 457 -23.70 -13.70 23.28
N LEU A 458 -22.74 -13.32 24.13
CA LEU A 458 -21.61 -14.17 24.53
C LEU A 458 -22.02 -14.81 25.86
N ASP A 459 -22.20 -16.13 25.90
CA ASP A 459 -22.23 -16.85 27.17
C ASP A 459 -20.78 -17.14 27.60
N PRO A 460 -20.40 -16.85 28.86
CA PRO A 460 -19.11 -17.21 29.41
C PRO A 460 -19.19 -18.54 30.20
N GLU A 461 -18.06 -19.27 30.17
CA GLU A 461 -17.69 -20.43 31.00
C GLU A 461 -18.28 -21.81 30.64
N GLU A 462 -17.44 -22.66 30.03
CA GLU A 462 -16.93 -23.93 30.62
C GLU A 462 -16.10 -24.70 29.54
N GLU A 463 -14.85 -25.03 29.87
CA GLU A 463 -14.16 -26.21 29.31
C GLU A 463 -14.40 -27.38 30.28
N PRO A 464 -14.42 -28.67 29.87
CA PRO A 464 -13.56 -29.22 28.82
C PRO A 464 -14.15 -30.33 27.90
N VAL A 465 -13.39 -30.59 26.83
CA VAL A 465 -13.43 -31.69 25.84
C VAL A 465 -14.58 -31.67 24.82
N PRO A 466 -14.36 -31.22 23.57
CA PRO A 466 -15.38 -31.30 22.53
C PRO A 466 -15.36 -32.68 21.86
N ASP A 467 -16.47 -33.40 21.97
CA ASP A 467 -17.02 -34.13 20.84
C ASP A 467 -17.58 -33.05 19.89
N LEU A 468 -16.94 -32.83 18.73
CA LEU A 468 -17.20 -31.68 17.84
C LEU A 468 -18.58 -31.78 17.16
N HIS A 469 -19.42 -30.76 17.32
CA HIS A 469 -20.77 -30.65 16.75
C HIS A 469 -20.79 -30.08 15.31
N ASP A 470 -21.89 -30.31 14.59
CA ASP A 470 -22.16 -29.93 13.18
C ASP A 470 -21.97 -28.43 12.83
N ASP A 471 -21.88 -27.54 13.83
CA ASP A 471 -21.66 -26.10 13.65
C ASP A 471 -20.22 -25.74 13.20
N ASP A 472 -19.27 -26.68 13.26
CA ASP A 472 -17.87 -26.48 12.87
C ASP A 472 -17.63 -26.64 11.35
N LEU A 473 -18.63 -27.07 10.58
CA LEU A 473 -18.58 -27.13 9.11
C LEU A 473 -19.09 -25.82 8.48
N ARG A 474 -18.78 -24.68 9.08
CA ARG A 474 -19.07 -23.36 8.51
C ARG A 474 -18.29 -23.17 7.21
N ILE A 475 -18.86 -23.64 6.11
CA ILE A 475 -18.38 -23.41 4.76
C ILE A 475 -19.24 -22.25 4.25
N GLY A 476 -18.69 -21.03 4.21
CA GLY A 476 -19.40 -19.82 3.75
C GLY A 476 -18.56 -18.54 3.86
N PRO A 477 -18.92 -17.45 3.16
CA PRO A 477 -18.25 -16.14 3.27
C PRO A 477 -18.18 -15.56 4.68
N GLU A 478 -19.08 -16.01 5.56
CA GLU A 478 -19.17 -15.57 6.95
C GLU A 478 -18.30 -16.40 7.91
N ALA A 479 -17.71 -17.49 7.43
CA ALA A 479 -16.83 -18.33 8.23
C ALA A 479 -15.43 -17.71 8.36
N ALA A 480 -14.89 -17.72 9.57
CA ALA A 480 -13.52 -17.30 9.80
C ALA A 480 -12.55 -18.21 9.03
N PHE A 481 -11.43 -17.64 8.58
CA PHE A 481 -10.35 -18.43 7.98
C PHE A 481 -9.69 -19.28 9.06
N ASP A 482 -10.03 -20.57 9.10
CA ASP A 482 -9.25 -21.54 9.84
C ASP A 482 -7.94 -21.81 9.09
N LEU A 483 -6.82 -21.72 9.80
CA LEU A 483 -5.49 -21.93 9.25
C LEU A 483 -4.83 -23.22 9.75
N ARG A 484 -5.50 -23.96 10.65
CA ARG A 484 -5.10 -25.28 11.11
C ARG A 484 -5.36 -26.31 10.01
N LEU A 485 -4.30 -26.98 9.57
CA LEU A 485 -4.35 -27.89 8.43
C LEU A 485 -5.18 -29.15 8.73
N ASP A 486 -5.11 -29.66 9.94
CA ASP A 486 -5.94 -30.78 10.42
C ASP A 486 -7.43 -30.45 10.37
N HIS A 487 -7.83 -29.24 10.77
CA HIS A 487 -9.22 -28.80 10.67
C HIS A 487 -9.68 -28.67 9.21
N LEU A 488 -8.85 -28.03 8.36
CA LEU A 488 -9.18 -27.85 6.95
C LEU A 488 -9.30 -29.18 6.19
N LEU A 489 -8.47 -30.17 6.52
CA LEU A 489 -8.53 -31.50 5.93
C LEU A 489 -9.74 -32.30 6.45
N GLU A 490 -10.12 -32.14 7.72
CA GLU A 490 -11.36 -32.69 8.27
C GLU A 490 -12.60 -32.11 7.58
N GLN A 491 -12.64 -30.80 7.36
CA GLN A 491 -13.72 -30.15 6.61
C GLN A 491 -13.85 -30.69 5.18
N LEU A 492 -12.71 -30.83 4.47
CA LEU A 492 -12.67 -31.40 3.12
C LEU A 492 -13.14 -32.86 3.10
N HIS A 493 -12.82 -33.62 4.15
CA HIS A 493 -13.18 -35.02 4.28
C HIS A 493 -14.68 -35.20 4.57
N ARG A 494 -15.23 -34.44 5.52
CA ARG A 494 -16.65 -34.53 5.92
C ARG A 494 -17.62 -33.93 4.90
N ALA A 495 -17.23 -32.85 4.24
CA ALA A 495 -18.10 -32.10 3.35
C ALA A 495 -17.43 -31.79 1.98
N PRO A 496 -16.97 -32.81 1.24
CA PRO A 496 -16.24 -32.62 -0.02
C PRO A 496 -17.08 -31.89 -1.06
N GLU A 497 -18.37 -32.22 -1.20
CA GLU A 497 -19.27 -31.53 -2.13
C GLU A 497 -19.38 -30.04 -1.84
N ALA A 498 -19.57 -29.65 -0.58
CA ALA A 498 -19.74 -28.25 -0.20
C ALA A 498 -18.49 -27.39 -0.50
N ILE A 499 -17.29 -27.97 -0.38
CA ILE A 499 -16.03 -27.28 -0.67
C ILE A 499 -15.71 -27.33 -2.17
N LEU A 500 -15.73 -28.52 -2.77
CA LEU A 500 -15.29 -28.72 -4.15
C LEU A 500 -16.24 -28.07 -5.15
N ALA A 501 -17.56 -28.10 -4.91
CA ALA A 501 -18.50 -27.40 -5.78
C ALA A 501 -18.28 -25.88 -5.77
N ARG A 502 -17.83 -25.31 -4.64
CA ARG A 502 -17.49 -23.88 -4.55
C ARG A 502 -16.18 -23.56 -5.22
N VAL A 503 -15.15 -24.39 -5.03
CA VAL A 503 -13.89 -24.28 -5.77
C VAL A 503 -14.16 -24.35 -7.28
N ASP A 504 -15.04 -25.25 -7.71
CA ASP A 504 -15.39 -25.40 -9.12
C ASP A 504 -16.20 -24.20 -9.66
N ALA A 505 -17.14 -23.67 -8.88
CA ALA A 505 -17.98 -22.54 -9.28
C ALA A 505 -17.27 -21.17 -9.19
N ASP A 506 -16.15 -21.08 -8.46
CA ASP A 506 -15.48 -19.79 -8.20
C ASP A 506 -14.86 -19.21 -9.49
N PRO A 507 -15.25 -18.00 -9.91
CA PRO A 507 -14.73 -17.37 -11.14
C PRO A 507 -13.27 -16.94 -11.03
N LEU A 508 -12.72 -16.83 -9.81
CA LEU A 508 -11.32 -16.52 -9.56
C LEU A 508 -10.41 -17.75 -9.61
N MET A 509 -10.97 -18.94 -9.84
CA MET A 509 -10.22 -20.18 -10.00
C MET A 509 -10.03 -20.56 -11.47
N ILE A 510 -8.82 -21.01 -11.79
CA ILE A 510 -8.49 -21.63 -13.07
C ILE A 510 -8.70 -23.14 -12.91
N ARG A 511 -9.45 -23.71 -13.84
CA ARG A 511 -9.73 -25.15 -13.91
C ARG A 511 -9.15 -25.73 -15.20
N ARG A 512 -8.57 -26.92 -15.10
CA ARG A 512 -8.19 -27.75 -16.24
C ARG A 512 -8.77 -29.14 -16.04
N THR A 513 -9.50 -29.63 -17.03
CA THR A 513 -10.05 -30.98 -17.02
C THR A 513 -9.18 -31.90 -17.87
N GLY A 514 -9.19 -33.18 -17.52
CA GLY A 514 -8.52 -34.23 -18.28
C GLY A 514 -9.04 -35.60 -17.89
N GLU A 515 -8.99 -36.55 -18.82
CA GLU A 515 -9.48 -37.91 -18.62
C GLU A 515 -8.33 -38.82 -18.18
N ALA A 516 -8.52 -39.55 -17.09
CA ALA A 516 -7.58 -40.56 -16.62
C ALA A 516 -7.70 -41.86 -17.45
N ALA A 517 -6.68 -42.73 -17.39
CA ALA A 517 -6.63 -43.98 -18.16
C ALA A 517 -7.79 -44.95 -17.87
N ASP A 518 -8.44 -44.82 -16.70
CA ASP A 518 -9.61 -45.59 -16.31
C ASP A 518 -10.96 -44.94 -16.71
N GLY A 519 -10.91 -43.85 -17.49
CA GLY A 519 -12.07 -43.12 -18.00
C GLY A 519 -12.66 -42.09 -17.03
N ARG A 520 -12.06 -41.87 -15.86
CA ARG A 520 -12.54 -40.84 -14.91
C ARG A 520 -12.12 -39.44 -15.37
N GLU A 521 -13.07 -38.50 -15.37
CA GLU A 521 -12.78 -37.08 -15.59
C GLU A 521 -12.27 -36.44 -14.30
N LEU A 522 -11.07 -35.87 -14.36
CA LEU A 522 -10.44 -35.17 -13.25
C LEU A 522 -10.37 -33.68 -13.54
N THR A 523 -10.56 -32.86 -12.51
CA THR A 523 -10.42 -31.40 -12.57
C THR A 523 -9.30 -30.93 -11.66
N LEU A 524 -8.29 -30.27 -12.22
CA LEU A 524 -7.27 -29.54 -11.47
C LEU A 524 -7.73 -28.09 -11.28
N ALA A 525 -7.77 -27.62 -10.04
CA ALA A 525 -8.12 -26.25 -9.68
C ALA A 525 -6.95 -25.51 -9.01
N ASN A 526 -6.71 -24.28 -9.46
CA ASN A 526 -5.70 -23.40 -8.91
C ASN A 526 -6.18 -21.94 -8.92
N ALA A 527 -5.72 -21.16 -7.96
CA ALA A 527 -5.95 -19.71 -7.89
C ALA A 527 -5.56 -19.02 -9.21
N GLY A 528 -6.48 -18.22 -9.75
CA GLY A 528 -6.25 -17.37 -10.92
C GLY A 528 -5.34 -16.19 -10.63
N LYS A 529 -4.89 -15.50 -11.69
CA LYS A 529 -4.00 -14.32 -11.58
C LYS A 529 -4.62 -13.18 -10.76
N ASP A 530 -5.95 -13.08 -10.78
CA ASP A 530 -6.71 -12.05 -10.06
C ASP A 530 -6.91 -12.40 -8.56
N LEU A 531 -6.59 -13.64 -8.16
CA LEU A 531 -6.70 -14.10 -6.77
C LEU A 531 -5.34 -14.02 -6.05
N PHE A 532 -4.95 -12.80 -5.69
CA PHE A 532 -3.68 -12.56 -5.00
C PHE A 532 -3.63 -13.18 -3.58
N THR A 533 -4.73 -13.05 -2.83
CA THR A 533 -4.92 -13.63 -1.51
C THR A 533 -6.33 -14.23 -1.41
N PRO A 534 -6.52 -15.36 -0.72
CA PRO A 534 -7.85 -15.90 -0.43
C PRO A 534 -8.77 -14.83 0.20
N GLN A 535 -9.95 -14.67 -0.38
CA GLN A 535 -11.06 -13.82 0.01
C GLN A 535 -12.17 -14.63 0.67
N GLU A 536 -12.31 -15.91 0.28
CA GLU A 536 -13.27 -16.88 0.80
C GLU A 536 -12.54 -18.14 1.32
N PRO A 537 -13.07 -18.86 2.32
CA PRO A 537 -12.40 -20.03 2.91
C PRO A 537 -12.05 -21.16 1.92
N HIS A 538 -12.97 -21.48 0.99
CA HIS A 538 -12.74 -22.55 0.00
C HIS A 538 -11.55 -22.26 -0.93
N GLN A 539 -11.12 -21.00 -1.03
CA GLN A 539 -10.00 -20.59 -1.86
C GLN A 539 -8.64 -20.98 -1.27
N LEU A 540 -8.57 -21.36 0.02
CA LEU A 540 -7.36 -21.90 0.65
C LEU A 540 -6.91 -23.22 0.01
N TYR A 541 -7.86 -24.04 -0.45
CA TYR A 541 -7.61 -25.37 -1.00
C TYR A 541 -7.07 -25.31 -2.44
N ALA A 542 -7.40 -24.27 -3.20
CA ALA A 542 -7.17 -24.19 -4.64
C ALA A 542 -5.74 -23.79 -5.01
N LYS A 543 -4.78 -24.66 -4.69
CA LYS A 543 -3.35 -24.52 -5.01
C LYS A 543 -2.81 -25.74 -5.75
N GLY A 544 -3.58 -26.18 -6.76
CA GLY A 544 -3.36 -27.41 -7.52
C GLY A 544 -4.24 -28.58 -7.06
N LEU A 545 -5.34 -28.32 -6.35
CA LEU A 545 -6.27 -29.35 -5.89
C LEU A 545 -6.81 -30.15 -7.08
N VAL A 546 -6.84 -31.48 -6.99
CA VAL A 546 -7.42 -32.34 -8.02
C VAL A 546 -8.62 -33.08 -7.45
N TYR A 547 -9.75 -33.04 -8.17
CA TYR A 547 -11.00 -33.67 -7.75
C TYR A 547 -11.82 -34.23 -8.92
N GLU A 548 -12.73 -35.13 -8.57
CA GLU A 548 -13.84 -35.59 -9.42
C GLU A 548 -15.09 -34.75 -9.12
N ARG A 549 -15.91 -34.46 -10.14
CA ARG A 549 -17.19 -33.75 -9.97
C ARG A 549 -18.35 -34.68 -9.62
N GLU A 550 -18.29 -35.93 -10.07
CA GLU A 550 -19.38 -36.89 -9.95
C GLU A 550 -18.87 -38.27 -9.49
N PRO A 551 -18.99 -38.62 -8.19
CA PRO A 551 -19.36 -37.73 -7.08
C PRO A 551 -18.23 -36.76 -6.72
N TRP A 552 -18.57 -35.64 -6.07
CA TRP A 552 -17.58 -34.68 -5.58
C TRP A 552 -16.57 -35.35 -4.63
N ARG A 553 -15.35 -35.55 -5.10
CA ARG A 553 -14.31 -36.26 -4.35
C ARG A 553 -12.94 -35.66 -4.59
N ALA A 554 -12.21 -35.36 -3.51
CA ALA A 554 -10.81 -34.98 -3.61
C ALA A 554 -9.95 -36.21 -3.99
N VAL A 555 -9.13 -36.06 -5.03
CA VAL A 555 -8.21 -37.10 -5.53
C VAL A 555 -6.78 -36.79 -5.11
N SER A 556 -6.37 -35.52 -5.19
CA SER A 556 -5.05 -35.06 -4.76
C SER A 556 -5.16 -33.74 -4.02
N VAL A 557 -4.60 -33.67 -2.81
CA VAL A 557 -4.61 -32.48 -1.96
C VAL A 557 -3.17 -31.98 -1.79
N PRO A 558 -2.72 -31.00 -2.58
CA PRO A 558 -1.38 -30.44 -2.41
C PRO A 558 -1.31 -29.52 -1.20
N PHE A 559 -0.20 -28.80 -1.02
CA PHE A 559 -0.11 -27.80 0.05
C PHE A 559 -1.22 -26.76 -0.06
N ILE A 560 -2.10 -26.71 0.96
CA ILE A 560 -3.03 -25.61 1.23
C ILE A 560 -2.26 -24.28 1.27
N LYS A 561 -2.93 -23.15 0.99
CA LYS A 561 -2.31 -21.83 1.00
C LYS A 561 -1.56 -21.58 2.33
N ILE A 562 -0.30 -21.17 2.20
CA ILE A 562 0.56 -20.74 3.31
C ILE A 562 1.00 -19.29 3.11
N TYR A 563 1.25 -18.59 4.21
CA TYR A 563 1.57 -17.16 4.26
C TYR A 563 3.01 -16.92 4.68
N ASN A 564 3.57 -15.75 4.34
CA ASN A 564 4.84 -15.35 4.93
C ASN A 564 4.65 -15.06 6.42
N PHE A 565 5.67 -15.31 7.24
CA PHE A 565 5.64 -14.91 8.65
C PHE A 565 5.41 -13.39 8.75
N GLY A 566 4.43 -12.97 9.56
CA GLY A 566 4.04 -11.57 9.69
C GLY A 566 3.23 -11.00 8.51
N GLU A 567 2.88 -11.81 7.49
CA GLU A 567 1.95 -11.38 6.42
C GLU A 567 0.51 -11.25 6.92
N ARG A 568 0.12 -12.13 7.85
CA ARG A 568 -1.16 -12.09 8.54
C ARG A 568 -0.97 -12.31 10.02
N GLU A 569 -1.73 -11.58 10.83
CA GLU A 569 -1.64 -11.66 12.28
C GLU A 569 -2.24 -12.97 12.82
N ASP A 570 -3.33 -13.47 12.24
CA ASP A 570 -3.92 -14.76 12.63
C ASP A 570 -2.98 -15.95 12.37
N ALA A 571 -2.29 -15.97 11.23
CA ALA A 571 -1.25 -16.95 10.93
C ALA A 571 -0.07 -16.83 11.91
N ARG A 572 0.36 -15.61 12.21
CA ARG A 572 1.44 -15.36 13.19
C ARG A 572 1.05 -15.83 14.59
N ALA A 573 -0.16 -15.50 15.05
CA ALA A 573 -0.67 -15.91 16.36
C ALA A 573 -0.73 -17.43 16.47
N LEU A 574 -1.26 -18.12 15.44
CA LEU A 574 -1.27 -19.58 15.40
C LEU A 574 0.14 -20.18 15.45
N CYS A 575 1.13 -19.56 14.79
CA CYS A 575 2.52 -20.00 14.91
C CYS A 575 3.07 -19.89 16.33
N LEU A 576 2.78 -18.80 17.03
CA LEU A 576 3.24 -18.59 18.40
C LEU A 576 2.56 -19.55 19.36
N GLU A 577 1.25 -19.78 19.17
CA GLU A 577 0.47 -20.77 19.92
C GLU A 577 1.05 -22.18 19.73
N LEU A 578 1.22 -22.63 18.48
CA LEU A 578 1.74 -23.96 18.17
C LEU A 578 3.22 -24.12 18.58
N ALA A 579 4.02 -23.05 18.55
CA ALA A 579 5.40 -23.09 19.04
C ALA A 579 5.49 -23.16 20.57
N ALA A 580 4.50 -22.62 21.29
CA ALA A 580 4.45 -22.64 22.74
C ALA A 580 3.79 -23.91 23.31
N ALA A 581 3.07 -24.66 22.47
CA ALA A 581 2.42 -25.90 22.87
C ALA A 581 3.45 -26.95 23.34
N PRO A 582 3.22 -27.66 24.46
CA PRO A 582 4.19 -28.63 24.99
C PRO A 582 4.54 -29.78 24.03
N GLU A 583 3.57 -30.20 23.23
CA GLU A 583 3.68 -31.26 22.22
C GLU A 583 4.08 -30.70 20.83
N GLY A 584 4.11 -29.36 20.68
CA GLY A 584 4.28 -28.68 19.41
C GLY A 584 5.75 -28.56 19.00
N THR A 585 6.08 -29.00 17.79
CA THR A 585 7.45 -28.88 17.24
C THR A 585 7.48 -27.96 16.03
N ALA A 586 8.24 -26.87 16.10
CA ALA A 586 8.52 -26.01 14.95
C ALA A 586 9.82 -26.43 14.25
N ARG A 587 9.75 -26.79 12.96
CA ARG A 587 10.89 -27.22 12.14
C ARG A 587 11.13 -26.28 10.98
N PHE A 588 12.38 -25.93 10.72
CA PHE A 588 12.76 -24.93 9.72
C PHE A 588 13.35 -25.63 8.50
N ASN A 589 12.51 -25.97 7.53
CA ASN A 589 12.95 -26.67 6.33
C ASN A 589 13.44 -25.67 5.28
N ASN A 590 14.52 -25.97 4.58
CA ASN A 590 15.03 -25.20 3.47
C ASN A 590 13.94 -25.00 2.42
N LYS A 591 13.61 -23.73 2.16
CA LYS A 591 12.69 -23.37 1.11
C LYS A 591 13.45 -23.38 -0.21
N LEU A 592 13.32 -24.49 -0.92
CA LEU A 592 13.84 -24.62 -2.27
C LEU A 592 13.09 -23.69 -3.24
N ASP A 593 13.83 -23.17 -4.21
CA ASP A 593 13.42 -22.16 -5.19
C ASP A 593 13.30 -22.77 -6.59
N GLY A 594 12.34 -23.68 -6.73
CA GLY A 594 12.08 -24.40 -7.97
C GLY A 594 10.61 -24.34 -8.38
N THR A 595 10.14 -25.42 -8.99
CA THR A 595 8.73 -25.57 -9.35
C THR A 595 8.11 -26.74 -8.61
N MET A 596 7.06 -26.46 -7.83
CA MET A 596 6.31 -27.48 -7.12
C MET A 596 5.62 -28.43 -8.12
N VAL A 597 5.91 -29.72 -7.97
CA VAL A 597 5.30 -30.83 -8.70
C VAL A 597 4.55 -31.70 -7.69
N GLN A 598 3.39 -32.21 -8.06
CA GLN A 598 2.68 -33.22 -7.27
C GLN A 598 2.48 -34.50 -8.08
N THR A 599 2.47 -35.62 -7.39
CA THR A 599 2.16 -36.94 -7.99
C THR A 599 1.14 -37.68 -7.14
N PHE A 600 0.19 -38.34 -7.82
CA PHE A 600 -0.87 -39.13 -7.21
C PHE A 600 -1.36 -40.21 -8.18
N ALA A 601 -1.94 -41.29 -7.66
CA ALA A 601 -2.55 -42.34 -8.48
C ALA A 601 -3.93 -41.91 -9.00
N ALA A 602 -4.18 -42.17 -10.28
CA ALA A 602 -5.48 -42.06 -10.92
C ALA A 602 -5.74 -43.31 -11.77
N GLY A 603 -6.24 -44.35 -11.12
CA GLY A 603 -6.52 -45.64 -11.75
C GLY A 603 -5.24 -46.43 -11.91
N GLU A 604 -4.96 -46.89 -13.12
CA GLU A 604 -3.75 -47.67 -13.44
C GLU A 604 -2.54 -46.80 -13.83
N GLN A 605 -2.59 -45.49 -13.56
CA GLN A 605 -1.48 -44.57 -13.83
C GLN A 605 -1.21 -43.62 -12.66
N VAL A 606 0.03 -43.18 -12.54
CA VAL A 606 0.40 -42.04 -11.71
C VAL A 606 0.39 -40.78 -12.56
N VAL A 607 -0.32 -39.76 -12.10
CA VAL A 607 -0.44 -38.46 -12.78
C VAL A 607 0.54 -37.47 -12.17
N VAL A 608 1.22 -36.70 -13.01
CA VAL A 608 2.15 -35.64 -12.62
C VAL A 608 1.54 -34.29 -12.94
N THR A 609 1.53 -33.36 -11.99
CA THR A 609 1.03 -32.01 -12.23
C THR A 609 1.94 -30.96 -11.62
N THR A 610 1.96 -29.76 -12.20
CA THR A 610 2.42 -28.58 -11.47
C THR A 610 1.21 -27.90 -10.81
N ARG A 611 1.38 -26.70 -10.24
CA ARG A 611 0.23 -25.90 -9.79
C ARG A 611 -0.73 -25.51 -10.92
N GLY A 612 -0.25 -25.38 -12.15
CA GLY A 612 -1.01 -24.75 -13.25
C GLY A 612 -1.04 -25.52 -14.57
N THR A 613 -0.28 -26.61 -14.68
CA THR A 613 -0.29 -27.52 -15.82
C THR A 613 -0.67 -28.92 -15.38
N PHE A 614 -1.47 -29.59 -16.21
CA PHE A 614 -2.09 -30.86 -15.91
C PHE A 614 -1.79 -31.84 -17.05
N GLU A 615 -1.10 -32.95 -16.75
CA GLU A 615 -0.64 -33.93 -17.74
C GLU A 615 -1.78 -34.54 -18.56
N LEU A 616 -2.99 -34.59 -17.99
CA LEU A 616 -4.20 -35.10 -18.65
C LEU A 616 -4.87 -34.06 -19.58
N SER A 617 -4.31 -32.86 -19.71
CA SER A 617 -4.82 -31.77 -20.57
C SER A 617 -3.78 -31.35 -21.61
N ASP A 618 -4.21 -30.89 -22.78
CA ASP A 618 -3.32 -30.52 -23.90
C ASP A 618 -2.28 -29.45 -23.44
N PRO A 619 -0.97 -29.75 -23.48
CA PRO A 619 0.06 -28.81 -23.05
C PRO A 619 0.19 -27.73 -24.12
N GLY A 620 -0.59 -26.65 -23.98
CA GLY A 620 -0.44 -25.46 -24.82
C GLY A 620 1.04 -25.04 -24.86
N SER A 621 1.67 -25.18 -26.02
CA SER A 621 3.11 -25.14 -26.15
C SER A 621 3.64 -23.72 -26.32
N SER A 622 4.47 -23.30 -25.37
CA SER A 622 5.66 -22.46 -25.59
C SER A 622 6.41 -22.40 -24.26
N GLY A 623 7.59 -23.02 -24.14
CA GLY A 623 8.44 -22.95 -22.94
C GLY A 623 9.04 -24.29 -22.49
N PHE A 624 9.62 -24.29 -21.29
CA PHE A 624 10.22 -25.47 -20.65
C PHE A 624 9.15 -26.52 -20.29
N ASP A 625 9.37 -27.77 -20.66
CA ASP A 625 8.43 -28.87 -20.37
C ASP A 625 8.66 -29.45 -18.97
N TYR A 626 7.98 -28.83 -18.00
CA TYR A 626 8.05 -29.22 -16.58
C TYR A 626 7.57 -30.65 -16.31
N LEU A 627 6.49 -31.09 -16.95
CA LEU A 627 5.83 -32.35 -16.61
C LEU A 627 6.63 -33.55 -17.13
N SER A 628 7.03 -33.52 -18.41
CA SER A 628 7.87 -34.58 -18.98
C SER A 628 9.24 -34.64 -18.29
N THR A 629 9.80 -33.48 -17.95
CA THR A 629 11.06 -33.42 -17.19
C THR A 629 10.93 -34.04 -15.81
N ALA A 630 9.87 -33.69 -15.07
CA ALA A 630 9.61 -34.26 -13.75
C ALA A 630 9.46 -35.78 -13.82
N ARG A 631 8.67 -36.30 -14.78
CA ARG A 631 8.50 -37.74 -15.00
C ARG A 631 9.84 -38.42 -15.31
N ARG A 632 10.65 -37.87 -16.21
CA ARG A 632 12.00 -38.38 -16.55
C ARG A 632 12.91 -38.46 -15.32
N ILE A 633 12.86 -37.46 -14.44
CA ILE A 633 13.64 -37.46 -13.20
C ILE A 633 13.11 -38.52 -12.23
N LEU A 634 11.80 -38.61 -12.01
CA LEU A 634 11.19 -39.64 -11.15
C LEU A 634 11.51 -41.06 -11.61
N THR A 635 11.44 -41.35 -12.92
CA THR A 635 11.78 -42.68 -13.45
C THR A 635 13.20 -43.12 -13.08
N ARG A 636 14.15 -42.17 -13.00
CA ARG A 636 15.55 -42.45 -12.64
C ARG A 636 15.78 -42.43 -11.12
N GLN A 637 15.17 -41.48 -10.44
CA GLN A 637 15.45 -41.14 -9.04
C GLN A 637 14.58 -41.94 -8.07
N SER A 638 13.27 -42.02 -8.34
CA SER A 638 12.26 -42.54 -7.41
C SER A 638 11.17 -43.31 -8.17
N PRO A 639 11.49 -44.45 -8.82
CA PRO A 639 10.56 -45.15 -9.70
C PRO A 639 9.30 -45.67 -8.97
N SER A 640 9.40 -46.02 -7.69
CA SER A 640 8.25 -46.45 -6.87
C SER A 640 7.18 -45.36 -6.73
N ALA A 641 7.56 -44.08 -6.81
CA ALA A 641 6.60 -42.97 -6.80
C ALA A 641 5.74 -42.91 -8.08
N LEU A 642 6.13 -43.64 -9.13
CA LEU A 642 5.38 -43.80 -10.38
C LEU A 642 4.64 -45.14 -10.46
N ASP A 643 4.68 -45.97 -9.42
CA ASP A 643 3.88 -47.18 -9.31
C ASP A 643 2.46 -46.81 -8.82
N PRO A 644 1.40 -47.06 -9.61
CA PRO A 644 0.03 -46.69 -9.23
C PRO A 644 -0.47 -47.40 -7.97
N GLY A 645 -0.05 -48.65 -7.75
CA GLY A 645 -0.42 -49.44 -6.57
C GLY A 645 0.24 -48.89 -5.31
N TRP A 646 1.50 -48.47 -5.40
CA TRP A 646 2.21 -47.82 -4.31
C TRP A 646 1.66 -46.41 -4.03
N ALA A 647 1.42 -45.61 -5.07
CA ALA A 647 0.95 -44.23 -4.96
C ALA A 647 -0.54 -44.09 -4.58
N GLN A 648 -1.27 -45.21 -4.46
CA GLN A 648 -2.69 -45.20 -4.14
C GLN A 648 -2.94 -44.54 -2.77
N GLY A 649 -3.77 -43.50 -2.76
CA GLY A 649 -4.09 -42.72 -1.55
C GLY A 649 -3.00 -41.75 -1.09
N TRP A 650 -1.89 -41.64 -1.82
CA TRP A 650 -0.83 -40.67 -1.56
C TRP A 650 -0.96 -39.45 -2.46
N THR A 651 -0.72 -38.27 -1.88
CA THR A 651 -0.29 -37.09 -2.64
C THR A 651 1.15 -36.76 -2.25
N LEU A 652 2.09 -36.97 -3.16
CA LEU A 652 3.50 -36.64 -2.93
C LEU A 652 3.78 -35.25 -3.51
N LEU A 653 4.54 -34.44 -2.77
CA LEU A 653 4.83 -33.05 -3.10
C LEU A 653 6.33 -32.88 -3.26
N TRP A 654 6.73 -32.48 -4.45
CA TRP A 654 8.11 -32.39 -4.89
C TRP A 654 8.45 -30.96 -5.28
N GLU A 655 9.72 -30.58 -5.15
CA GLU A 655 10.28 -29.40 -5.80
C GLU A 655 11.17 -29.85 -6.96
N LEU A 656 10.83 -29.44 -8.19
CA LEU A 656 11.67 -29.64 -9.36
C LEU A 656 12.77 -28.59 -9.39
N LEU A 657 14.02 -29.05 -9.29
CA LEU A 657 15.23 -28.25 -9.49
C LEU A 657 15.82 -28.60 -10.85
N HIS A 658 15.97 -27.58 -11.71
CA HIS A 658 16.53 -27.72 -13.05
C HIS A 658 17.20 -26.42 -13.51
N PRO A 659 18.37 -26.44 -14.17
CA PRO A 659 19.08 -25.23 -14.59
C PRO A 659 18.25 -24.33 -15.52
N GLU A 660 17.48 -24.92 -16.44
CA GLU A 660 16.61 -24.17 -17.37
C GLU A 660 15.34 -23.59 -16.72
N ALA A 661 14.99 -24.04 -15.51
CA ALA A 661 13.82 -23.57 -14.76
C ALA A 661 14.21 -22.72 -13.54
N ARG A 662 15.46 -22.23 -13.50
CA ARG A 662 15.99 -21.42 -12.41
C ARG A 662 15.17 -20.15 -12.20
N LEU A 663 14.86 -19.85 -10.94
CA LEU A 663 14.19 -18.62 -10.53
C LEU A 663 15.21 -17.58 -10.03
N VAL A 664 15.78 -17.79 -8.84
CA VAL A 664 16.82 -16.92 -8.25
C VAL A 664 18.01 -17.77 -7.83
N THR A 665 17.78 -18.75 -6.95
CA THR A 665 18.82 -19.61 -6.35
C THR A 665 19.56 -20.39 -7.44
N ASP A 666 20.89 -20.36 -7.42
CA ASP A 666 21.72 -21.14 -8.33
C ASP A 666 21.97 -22.55 -7.78
N TYR A 667 21.25 -23.53 -8.32
CA TYR A 667 21.54 -24.95 -8.05
C TYR A 667 22.57 -25.55 -9.00
N GLY A 668 23.24 -24.73 -9.83
CA GLY A 668 24.15 -25.19 -10.86
C GLY A 668 23.45 -26.06 -11.89
N ASP A 669 24.09 -27.17 -12.22
CA ASP A 669 23.66 -28.21 -13.17
C ASP A 669 22.78 -29.31 -12.54
N ARG A 670 22.25 -29.06 -11.33
CA ARG A 670 21.39 -30.01 -10.61
C ARG A 670 20.06 -30.24 -11.35
N GLU A 671 19.80 -31.51 -11.67
CA GLU A 671 18.49 -32.03 -12.09
C GLU A 671 17.94 -32.97 -11.03
N SER A 672 16.96 -32.55 -10.22
CA SER A 672 16.45 -33.37 -9.12
C SER A 672 15.02 -33.00 -8.75
N LEU A 673 14.29 -33.98 -8.20
CA LEU A 673 13.02 -33.75 -7.53
C LEU A 673 13.21 -33.99 -6.04
N VAL A 674 13.07 -32.93 -5.25
CA VAL A 674 13.23 -33.01 -3.79
C VAL A 674 11.87 -33.15 -3.14
N LEU A 675 11.69 -34.17 -2.30
CA LEU A 675 10.44 -34.37 -1.57
C LEU A 675 10.30 -33.27 -0.50
N LEU A 676 9.21 -32.51 -0.60
CA LEU A 676 8.86 -31.42 0.32
C LEU A 676 7.85 -31.84 1.37
N GLY A 677 7.01 -32.82 1.05
CA GLY A 677 5.93 -33.28 1.91
C GLY A 677 5.10 -34.38 1.25
N ALA A 678 4.25 -35.00 2.06
CA ALA A 678 3.28 -35.98 1.60
C ALA A 678 1.95 -35.79 2.35
N VAL A 679 0.86 -36.12 1.68
CA VAL A 679 -0.47 -36.23 2.29
C VAL A 679 -0.89 -37.68 2.25
N ASP A 680 -1.16 -38.24 3.43
CA ASP A 680 -1.65 -39.60 3.61
C ASP A 680 -3.19 -39.57 3.63
N GLY A 681 -3.82 -40.04 2.56
CA GLY A 681 -5.26 -40.21 2.41
C GLY A 681 -5.66 -41.65 2.12
N ARG A 682 -4.85 -42.62 2.55
CA ARG A 682 -5.06 -44.05 2.26
C ARG A 682 -6.23 -44.67 3.02
N ASP A 683 -6.55 -44.12 4.19
CA ASP A 683 -7.70 -44.52 4.99
C ASP A 683 -8.92 -43.67 4.59
N PRO A 684 -9.92 -44.23 3.90
CA PRO A 684 -11.10 -43.48 3.45
C PRO A 684 -12.07 -43.15 4.59
N GLU A 685 -11.90 -43.73 5.78
CA GLU A 685 -12.76 -43.47 6.96
C GLU A 685 -12.19 -42.36 7.86
N ARG A 686 -11.04 -41.79 7.50
CA ARG A 686 -10.36 -40.73 8.26
C ARG A 686 -10.01 -39.56 7.35
N PRO A 687 -9.91 -38.34 7.90
CA PRO A 687 -9.39 -37.23 7.14
C PRO A 687 -7.98 -37.51 6.65
N PRO A 688 -7.62 -37.01 5.45
CA PRO A 688 -6.24 -37.01 5.03
C PRO A 688 -5.40 -36.18 6.01
N ARG A 689 -4.10 -36.49 6.15
CA ARG A 689 -3.19 -35.70 6.99
C ARG A 689 -1.89 -35.38 6.27
N TYR A 690 -1.32 -34.23 6.59
CA TYR A 690 0.07 -33.94 6.20
C TYR A 690 1.03 -34.73 7.08
N VAL A 691 1.90 -35.50 6.46
CA VAL A 691 2.89 -36.35 7.13
C VAL A 691 3.95 -35.47 7.83
N PRO A 692 4.26 -35.72 9.12
CA PRO A 692 5.31 -35.01 9.86
C PRO A 692 6.70 -35.43 9.39
N ARG A 693 7.73 -34.66 9.74
CA ARG A 693 9.09 -34.79 9.24
C ARG A 693 9.67 -36.20 9.36
N GLN A 694 9.55 -36.82 10.53
CA GLN A 694 10.14 -38.14 10.78
C GLN A 694 9.60 -39.21 9.83
N GLU A 695 8.27 -39.20 9.62
CA GLU A 695 7.63 -40.11 8.68
C GLU A 695 7.93 -39.75 7.22
N LEU A 696 8.08 -38.45 6.91
CA LEU A 696 8.47 -37.99 5.57
C LEU A 696 9.88 -38.44 5.20
N GLU A 697 10.83 -38.43 6.14
CA GLU A 697 12.19 -38.92 5.93
C GLU A 697 12.22 -40.43 5.71
N ALA A 698 11.43 -41.19 6.47
CA ALA A 698 11.29 -42.63 6.26
C ALA A 698 10.67 -42.94 4.88
N LEU A 699 9.65 -42.18 4.47
CA LEU A 699 9.03 -42.30 3.15
C LEU A 699 10.04 -41.98 2.03
N ALA A 700 10.87 -40.96 2.23
CA ALA A 700 11.87 -40.57 1.25
C ALA A 700 12.98 -41.61 1.11
N GLU A 701 13.40 -42.25 2.20
CA GLU A 701 14.33 -43.38 2.17
C GLU A 701 13.75 -44.55 1.37
N GLU A 702 12.48 -44.90 1.60
CA GLU A 702 11.77 -45.93 0.82
C GLU A 702 11.69 -45.59 -0.67
N LEU A 703 11.46 -44.31 -1.00
CA LEU A 703 11.36 -43.82 -2.37
C LEU A 703 12.71 -43.55 -3.06
N GLY A 704 13.83 -43.62 -2.33
CA GLY A 704 15.13 -43.17 -2.85
C GLY A 704 15.16 -41.67 -3.19
N ALA A 705 14.38 -40.86 -2.49
CA ALA A 705 14.20 -39.44 -2.73
C ALA A 705 15.02 -38.58 -1.75
N PRO A 706 15.62 -37.46 -2.19
CA PRO A 706 16.12 -36.46 -1.27
C PRO A 706 14.95 -35.70 -0.63
N VAL A 707 15.09 -35.31 0.63
CA VAL A 707 14.15 -34.41 1.34
C VAL A 707 14.79 -33.03 1.48
N ALA A 708 13.98 -31.97 1.52
CA ALA A 708 14.48 -30.63 1.85
C ALA A 708 15.24 -30.65 3.18
N GLU A 709 16.42 -30.02 3.24
CA GLU A 709 17.25 -30.01 4.45
C GLU A 709 16.62 -29.18 5.57
N GLU A 710 16.77 -29.60 6.83
CA GLU A 710 16.35 -28.79 7.98
C GLU A 710 17.50 -27.91 8.48
N TYR A 711 17.26 -26.62 8.66
CA TYR A 711 18.23 -25.68 9.23
C TYR A 711 18.49 -25.99 10.71
N GLN A 712 19.77 -26.04 11.07
CA GLN A 712 20.23 -26.12 12.45
C GLN A 712 20.41 -24.71 13.00
N LEU A 713 19.38 -24.19 13.66
CA LEU A 713 19.28 -22.79 14.11
C LEU A 713 19.45 -22.67 15.63
N ALA A 714 20.09 -21.60 16.08
CA ALA A 714 20.23 -21.30 17.50
C ALA A 714 18.97 -20.61 18.06
N GLY A 715 18.71 -20.80 19.35
CA GLY A 715 17.63 -20.13 20.07
C GLY A 715 16.55 -21.08 20.59
N GLU A 716 15.99 -20.77 21.75
CA GLU A 716 14.94 -21.56 22.41
C GLU A 716 13.52 -21.15 21.99
N THR A 717 13.32 -19.89 21.57
CA THR A 717 12.03 -19.39 21.09
C THR A 717 11.95 -19.42 19.57
N LEU A 718 10.72 -19.41 19.04
CA LEU A 718 10.48 -19.30 17.60
C LEU A 718 11.18 -18.06 17.03
N GLU A 719 11.04 -16.91 17.68
CA GLU A 719 11.64 -15.64 17.23
C GLU A 719 13.16 -15.67 17.24
N ALA A 720 13.78 -16.27 18.26
CA ALA A 720 15.23 -16.40 18.31
C ALA A 720 15.76 -17.26 17.15
N ARG A 721 15.06 -18.35 16.83
CA ARG A 721 15.38 -19.20 15.68
C ARG A 721 15.15 -18.49 14.35
N ILE A 722 14.12 -17.64 14.25
CA ILE A 722 13.90 -16.79 13.08
C ILE A 722 15.06 -15.80 12.89
N ALA A 723 15.53 -15.15 13.96
CA ALA A 723 16.69 -14.27 13.88
C ALA A 723 17.96 -15.02 13.45
N SER A 724 18.18 -16.22 14.00
CA SER A 724 19.28 -17.10 13.57
C SER A 724 19.16 -17.52 12.10
N LEU A 725 17.95 -17.71 11.58
CA LEU A 725 17.72 -17.98 10.16
C LEU A 725 18.08 -16.76 9.31
N GLU A 726 17.68 -15.55 9.71
CA GLU A 726 17.99 -14.32 8.99
C GLU A 726 19.50 -14.11 8.85
N GLU A 727 20.26 -14.39 9.92
CA GLU A 727 21.73 -14.38 9.89
C GLU A 727 22.30 -15.43 8.94
N ALA A 728 21.75 -16.66 8.95
CA ALA A 728 22.20 -17.74 8.07
C ALA A 728 21.92 -17.48 6.58
N LEU A 729 20.89 -16.69 6.28
CA LEU A 729 20.50 -16.34 4.91
C LEU A 729 21.21 -15.08 4.39
N ASP A 730 21.82 -14.27 5.26
CA ASP A 730 22.43 -13.01 4.85
C ASP A 730 23.56 -13.23 3.84
N GLY A 731 23.55 -12.44 2.76
CA GLY A 731 24.51 -12.57 1.66
C GLY A 731 24.37 -13.83 0.78
N THR A 732 23.36 -14.68 0.99
CA THR A 732 23.09 -15.86 0.16
C THR A 732 21.96 -15.60 -0.84
N ASP A 733 21.92 -16.40 -1.92
CA ASP A 733 20.82 -16.42 -2.89
C ASP A 733 19.71 -17.43 -2.52
N LEU A 734 19.81 -18.09 -1.36
CA LEU A 734 18.80 -19.01 -0.86
C LEU A 734 17.49 -18.29 -0.55
N GLU A 735 16.36 -18.89 -0.92
CA GLU A 735 15.06 -18.24 -0.75
C GLU A 735 14.67 -18.04 0.71
N GLY A 736 14.90 -19.04 1.55
CA GLY A 736 14.64 -18.96 2.99
C GLY A 736 14.18 -20.30 3.56
N ALA A 737 13.19 -20.27 4.47
CA ALA A 737 12.68 -21.47 5.12
C ALA A 737 11.15 -21.61 5.01
N VAL A 738 10.66 -22.85 4.96
CA VAL A 738 9.28 -23.21 5.30
C VAL A 738 9.29 -23.77 6.71
N VAL A 739 8.65 -23.05 7.63
CA VAL A 739 8.49 -23.52 9.01
C VAL A 739 7.25 -24.39 9.08
N THR A 740 7.42 -25.65 9.50
CA THR A 740 6.34 -26.61 9.75
C THR A 740 6.11 -26.75 11.24
N PHE A 741 4.87 -26.64 11.67
CA PHE A 741 4.45 -26.88 13.05
C PHE A 741 3.80 -28.26 13.12
N GLU A 742 4.39 -29.15 13.90
CA GLU A 742 3.99 -30.54 14.07
C GLU A 742 3.36 -30.75 15.45
N GLY A 743 2.39 -31.66 15.52
CA GLY A 743 1.69 -32.07 16.75
C GLY A 743 0.72 -33.21 16.45
N GLU A 744 -0.36 -33.34 17.22
CA GLU A 744 -1.42 -34.32 16.96
C GLU A 744 -2.60 -33.69 16.21
N ASP A 745 -3.12 -34.39 15.19
CA ASP A 745 -4.36 -34.03 14.49
C ASP A 745 -5.60 -34.34 15.35
N LEU A 746 -6.78 -33.97 14.84
CA LEU A 746 -8.08 -34.23 15.48
C LEU A 746 -8.37 -35.71 15.76
N CYS A 747 -7.63 -36.64 15.13
CA CYS A 747 -7.75 -38.09 15.34
C CYS A 747 -6.62 -38.64 16.23
N GLY A 748 -5.80 -37.80 16.85
CA GLY A 748 -4.66 -38.20 17.68
C GLY A 748 -3.49 -38.79 16.88
N ARG A 749 -3.38 -38.51 15.58
CA ARG A 749 -2.24 -38.95 14.75
C ARG A 749 -1.21 -37.82 14.65
N PRO A 750 0.11 -38.14 14.68
CA PRO A 750 1.14 -37.16 14.38
C PRO A 750 0.90 -36.50 13.02
N ALA A 751 0.91 -35.17 12.95
CA ALA A 751 0.61 -34.45 11.72
C ALA A 751 1.27 -33.07 11.69
N VAL A 752 1.38 -32.51 10.49
CA VAL A 752 1.70 -31.08 10.33
C VAL A 752 0.43 -30.26 10.46
N LEU A 753 0.36 -29.44 11.50
CA LEU A 753 -0.80 -28.64 11.89
C LEU A 753 -0.81 -27.26 11.23
N HIS A 754 0.36 -26.68 10.96
CA HIS A 754 0.44 -25.39 10.26
C HIS A 754 1.77 -25.21 9.52
N ARG A 755 1.81 -24.27 8.57
CA ARG A 755 3.00 -23.92 7.79
C ARG A 755 3.06 -22.43 7.49
N ILE A 756 4.25 -21.85 7.65
CA ILE A 756 4.59 -20.49 7.19
C ILE A 756 5.87 -20.52 6.37
N LYS A 757 6.10 -19.46 5.60
CA LYS A 757 7.38 -19.25 4.89
C LYS A 757 8.07 -17.99 5.41
N ILE A 758 9.38 -18.04 5.50
CA ILE A 758 10.24 -16.91 5.83
C ILE A 758 11.22 -16.77 4.68
N LYS A 759 11.34 -15.58 4.13
CA LYS A 759 12.20 -15.31 2.96
C LYS A 759 13.35 -14.40 3.33
N GLY A 760 14.55 -14.73 2.85
CA GLY A 760 15.74 -13.93 3.05
C GLY A 760 15.60 -12.54 2.42
N SER A 761 16.10 -11.51 3.12
CA SER A 761 16.07 -10.12 2.64
C SER A 761 16.88 -9.94 1.36
N HIS A 762 18.01 -10.64 1.24
CA HIS A 762 18.86 -10.66 0.05
C HIS A 762 18.14 -11.29 -1.15
N TYR A 763 17.57 -12.49 -1.00
CA TYR A 763 16.73 -13.12 -2.03
C TYR A 763 15.57 -12.20 -2.48
N LEU A 764 14.83 -11.60 -1.54
CA LEU A 764 13.71 -10.70 -1.87
C LEU A 764 14.16 -9.45 -2.65
N ARG A 765 15.39 -8.98 -2.41
CA ARG A 765 16.00 -7.91 -3.21
C ARG A 765 16.33 -8.41 -4.62
N LEU A 766 17.01 -9.56 -4.77
CA LEU A 766 17.32 -10.16 -6.07
C LEU A 766 16.05 -10.43 -6.89
N MET A 767 15.04 -11.06 -6.28
CA MET A 767 13.75 -11.37 -6.88
C MET A 767 13.02 -10.11 -7.38
N ARG A 768 13.04 -9.00 -6.61
CA ARG A 768 12.49 -7.72 -7.06
C ARG A 768 13.22 -7.15 -8.26
N GLN A 769 14.55 -7.28 -8.31
CA GLN A 769 15.33 -6.80 -9.45
C GLN A 769 15.11 -7.69 -10.69
N LEU A 770 15.07 -9.01 -10.54
CA LEU A 770 14.74 -9.96 -11.61
C LEU A 770 13.33 -9.70 -12.16
N THR A 771 12.34 -9.45 -11.31
CA THR A 771 10.97 -9.09 -11.73
C THR A 771 10.93 -7.79 -12.53
N ARG A 772 11.89 -6.87 -12.30
CA ARG A 772 12.05 -5.64 -13.08
C ARG A 772 12.89 -5.83 -14.34
N CYS A 773 13.77 -6.82 -14.36
CA CYS A 773 14.57 -7.25 -15.50
C CYS A 773 13.71 -8.08 -16.46
N THR A 774 12.83 -7.41 -17.21
CA THR A 774 11.99 -8.04 -18.23
C THR A 774 12.54 -7.75 -19.61
N TYR A 775 12.38 -8.68 -20.55
CA TYR A 775 12.80 -8.48 -21.94
C TYR A 775 12.19 -7.20 -22.55
N ALA A 776 10.92 -6.89 -22.25
CA ALA A 776 10.25 -5.68 -22.71
C ALA A 776 10.95 -4.40 -22.24
N ARG A 777 11.38 -4.34 -20.97
CA ARG A 777 12.12 -3.20 -20.42
C ARG A 777 13.54 -3.11 -20.96
N THR A 778 14.24 -4.25 -21.08
CA THR A 778 15.55 -4.29 -21.71
C THR A 778 15.47 -3.79 -23.15
N ARG A 779 14.46 -4.20 -23.91
CA ARG A 779 14.21 -3.72 -25.27
C ARG A 779 13.97 -2.21 -25.32
N GLN A 780 13.16 -1.67 -24.41
CA GLN A 780 12.93 -0.23 -24.31
C GLN A 780 14.23 0.54 -24.00
N LEU A 781 15.07 0.00 -23.11
CA LEU A 781 16.38 0.56 -22.80
C LEU A 781 17.28 0.61 -24.05
N LEU A 782 17.37 -0.50 -24.80
CA LEU A 782 18.17 -0.60 -26.03
C LEU A 782 17.63 0.26 -27.18
N ALA A 783 16.32 0.48 -27.22
CA ALA A 783 15.68 1.35 -28.21
C ALA A 783 15.97 2.83 -27.94
N LEU A 784 15.97 3.25 -26.67
CA LEU A 784 16.24 4.63 -26.28
C LEU A 784 17.74 4.98 -26.29
N ASN A 785 18.62 3.98 -26.19
CA ASN A 785 20.06 4.17 -26.02
C ASN A 785 20.83 3.29 -27.03
N PRO A 786 20.99 3.73 -28.29
CA PRO A 786 21.66 2.96 -29.33
C PRO A 786 23.11 2.56 -29.01
N GLU A 787 23.79 3.32 -28.16
CA GLU A 787 25.15 3.07 -27.68
C GLU A 787 25.25 1.83 -26.78
N LEU A 788 24.13 1.37 -26.19
CA LEU A 788 24.08 0.22 -25.29
C LEU A 788 23.86 -1.11 -26.02
N ARG A 789 23.96 -1.14 -27.35
CA ARG A 789 23.65 -2.32 -28.17
C ARG A 789 24.77 -3.36 -28.19
N THR A 790 25.92 -3.13 -27.55
CA THR A 790 26.93 -4.17 -27.33
C THR A 790 26.89 -4.68 -25.89
N TRP A 791 27.35 -5.92 -25.66
CA TRP A 791 27.38 -6.45 -24.30
C TRP A 791 28.29 -5.64 -23.39
N GLU A 792 29.45 -5.22 -23.90
CA GLU A 792 30.42 -4.41 -23.16
C GLU A 792 29.80 -3.08 -22.70
N ALA A 793 29.14 -2.34 -23.61
CA ALA A 793 28.53 -1.05 -23.29
C ALA A 793 27.31 -1.20 -22.38
N LEU A 794 26.45 -2.19 -22.62
CA LEU A 794 25.30 -2.47 -21.76
C LEU A 794 25.77 -2.84 -20.35
N ARG A 795 26.78 -3.71 -20.24
CA ARG A 795 27.34 -4.14 -18.95
C ARG A 795 27.94 -2.97 -18.19
N GLU A 796 28.73 -2.12 -18.84
CA GLU A 796 29.31 -0.93 -18.20
C GLU A 796 28.23 0.03 -17.70
N HIS A 797 27.19 0.28 -18.52
CA HIS A 797 26.06 1.11 -18.13
C HIS A 797 25.32 0.51 -16.91
N LEU A 798 25.02 -0.79 -16.94
CA LEU A 798 24.33 -1.49 -15.86
C LEU A 798 25.14 -1.49 -14.56
N ILE A 799 26.45 -1.73 -14.62
CA ILE A 799 27.35 -1.65 -13.45
C ILE A 799 27.42 -0.21 -12.93
N GLY A 800 27.40 0.78 -13.81
CA GLY A 800 27.44 2.20 -13.46
C GLY A 800 26.22 2.71 -12.68
N LEU A 801 25.08 2.00 -12.74
CA LEU A 801 23.89 2.27 -11.91
C LEU A 801 24.09 1.85 -10.45
N GLY A 802 25.15 1.08 -10.15
CA GLY A 802 25.47 0.59 -8.82
C GLY A 802 24.87 -0.79 -8.53
N SER A 803 25.56 -1.57 -7.71
CA SER A 803 25.18 -2.95 -7.34
C SER A 803 23.84 -3.04 -6.60
N ASP A 804 23.38 -1.94 -6.00
CA ASP A 804 22.05 -1.87 -5.36
C ASP A 804 20.91 -1.80 -6.38
N GLU A 805 21.15 -1.19 -7.54
CA GLU A 805 20.16 -1.11 -8.63
C GLU A 805 20.24 -2.32 -9.56
N VAL A 806 21.45 -2.76 -9.92
CA VAL A 806 21.67 -3.91 -10.80
C VAL A 806 22.72 -4.85 -10.18
N PRO A 807 22.26 -5.86 -9.41
CA PRO A 807 23.14 -6.91 -8.88
C PRO A 807 23.86 -7.68 -9.99
N GLU A 808 25.04 -8.25 -9.71
CA GLU A 808 25.82 -8.98 -10.71
C GLU A 808 25.05 -10.22 -11.23
N GLU A 809 24.24 -10.80 -10.37
CA GLU A 809 23.42 -12.00 -10.61
C GLU A 809 22.42 -11.79 -11.75
N VAL A 810 21.90 -10.57 -11.95
CA VAL A 810 20.92 -10.28 -13.01
C VAL A 810 21.55 -9.92 -14.36
N LEU A 811 22.89 -9.77 -14.42
CA LEU A 811 23.61 -9.46 -15.66
C LEU A 811 23.48 -10.58 -16.69
N SER A 812 23.43 -11.84 -16.24
CA SER A 812 23.22 -13.00 -17.11
C SER A 812 21.89 -12.91 -17.88
N THR A 813 20.82 -12.47 -17.20
CA THR A 813 19.49 -12.24 -17.78
C THR A 813 19.51 -11.10 -18.80
N TYR A 814 20.14 -9.96 -18.49
CA TYR A 814 20.30 -8.86 -19.45
C TYR A 814 21.10 -9.29 -20.69
N ARG A 815 22.12 -10.13 -20.52
CA ARG A 815 22.90 -10.69 -21.62
C ARG A 815 22.05 -11.60 -22.52
N ALA A 816 21.20 -12.44 -21.92
CA ALA A 816 20.26 -13.28 -22.66
C ALA A 816 19.25 -12.42 -23.44
N HIS A 817 18.66 -11.40 -22.81
CA HIS A 817 17.78 -10.44 -23.48
C HIS A 817 18.46 -9.74 -24.65
N LEU A 818 19.71 -9.30 -24.49
CA LEU A 818 20.47 -8.66 -25.56
C LEU A 818 20.67 -9.61 -26.75
N ARG A 819 20.96 -10.89 -26.51
CA ARG A 819 21.07 -11.91 -27.58
C ARG A 819 19.73 -12.10 -28.30
N THR A 820 18.64 -12.24 -27.55
CA THR A 820 17.29 -12.36 -28.12
C THR A 820 16.93 -11.14 -28.96
N TRP A 821 17.28 -9.94 -28.49
CA TRP A 821 17.06 -8.70 -29.21
C TRP A 821 17.85 -8.66 -30.53
N HIS A 822 19.15 -9.01 -30.52
CA HIS A 822 19.96 -9.09 -31.75
C HIS A 822 19.37 -10.08 -32.75
N GLY A 823 19.05 -11.31 -32.32
CA GLY A 823 18.45 -12.31 -33.21
C GLY A 823 17.15 -11.82 -33.84
N ARG A 824 16.35 -11.04 -33.10
CA ARG A 824 15.14 -10.41 -33.63
C ARG A 824 15.44 -9.31 -34.64
N GLN A 825 16.40 -8.43 -34.37
CA GLN A 825 16.81 -7.37 -35.29
C GLN A 825 17.33 -7.94 -36.61
N GLU A 826 18.13 -9.02 -36.55
CA GLU A 826 18.61 -9.73 -37.72
C GLU A 826 17.46 -10.35 -38.54
N ALA A 827 16.48 -10.95 -37.88
CA ALA A 827 15.31 -11.51 -38.56
C ALA A 827 14.49 -10.43 -39.27
N LEU A 828 14.27 -9.28 -38.63
CA LEU A 828 13.56 -8.15 -39.25
C LEU A 828 14.36 -7.57 -40.43
N ALA A 829 15.68 -7.45 -40.31
CA ALA A 829 16.54 -7.01 -41.40
C ALA A 829 16.49 -7.98 -42.59
N ARG A 830 16.46 -9.30 -42.35
CA ARG A 830 16.25 -10.31 -43.40
C ARG A 830 14.90 -10.15 -44.10
N LEU A 831 13.81 -9.94 -43.37
CA LEU A 831 12.50 -9.68 -43.96
C LEU A 831 12.51 -8.44 -44.87
N ILE A 832 13.16 -7.35 -44.44
CA ILE A 832 13.31 -6.14 -45.27
C ILE A 832 14.09 -6.45 -46.55
N ALA A 833 15.20 -7.17 -46.44
CA ALA A 833 16.02 -7.54 -47.59
C ALA A 833 15.24 -8.42 -48.58
N LEU A 834 14.46 -9.39 -48.09
CA LEU A 834 13.63 -10.25 -48.92
C LEU A 834 12.49 -9.48 -49.59
N ALA A 835 11.82 -8.57 -48.87
CA ALA A 835 10.77 -7.72 -49.44
C ALA A 835 11.30 -6.78 -50.54
N ARG A 836 12.50 -6.19 -50.33
CA ARG A 836 13.19 -5.38 -51.35
C ARG A 836 13.56 -6.22 -52.57
N ARG A 837 14.07 -7.44 -52.35
CA ARG A 837 14.41 -8.37 -53.43
C ARG A 837 13.17 -8.80 -54.23
N ALA A 838 12.05 -9.04 -53.57
CA ALA A 838 10.78 -9.34 -54.23
C ALA A 838 10.31 -8.15 -55.09
N PHE A 839 10.48 -6.92 -54.59
CA PHE A 839 10.21 -5.70 -55.34
C PHE A 839 11.13 -5.55 -56.56
N GLU A 840 12.43 -5.76 -56.41
CA GLU A 840 13.41 -5.73 -57.52
C GLU A 840 13.09 -6.80 -58.57
N GLY A 841 12.70 -8.02 -58.14
CA GLY A 841 12.26 -9.08 -59.02
C GLY A 841 10.99 -8.74 -59.81
N TYR A 842 10.05 -8.00 -59.21
CA TYR A 842 8.90 -7.44 -59.93
C TYR A 842 9.34 -6.40 -60.97
N VAL A 843 10.20 -5.45 -60.58
CA VAL A 843 10.74 -4.41 -61.48
C VAL A 843 11.47 -5.04 -62.67
N ALA A 844 12.24 -6.10 -62.46
CA ALA A 844 12.94 -6.82 -63.53
C ALA A 844 11.99 -7.46 -64.56
N ARG A 845 10.83 -7.97 -64.12
CA ARG A 845 9.84 -8.62 -65.00
C ARG A 845 8.87 -7.64 -65.68
N HIS A 846 8.54 -6.54 -65.01
CA HIS A 846 7.46 -5.64 -65.43
C HIS A 846 7.92 -4.23 -65.80
N GLY A 847 9.23 -3.95 -65.69
CA GLY A 847 9.83 -2.65 -65.98
C GLY A 847 9.87 -1.72 -64.76
N ALA A 848 10.85 -0.81 -64.78
CA ALA A 848 11.07 0.18 -63.73
C ALA A 848 9.93 1.21 -63.64
N PRO A 849 9.65 1.75 -62.43
CA PRO A 849 8.69 2.83 -62.28
C PRO A 849 9.14 4.07 -63.07
N PRO A 850 8.22 4.80 -63.74
CA PRO A 850 8.55 6.06 -64.40
C PRO A 850 9.15 7.09 -63.43
N GLU A 851 10.14 7.86 -63.90
CA GLU A 851 10.85 8.86 -63.06
C GLU A 851 9.92 10.00 -62.59
N GLU A 852 9.00 10.45 -63.44
CA GLU A 852 8.04 11.51 -63.09
C GLU A 852 6.77 10.93 -62.47
N ARG A 853 6.36 11.49 -61.31
CA ARG A 853 5.12 11.14 -60.60
C ARG A 853 3.86 11.70 -61.30
N GLY A 854 3.59 11.21 -62.50
CA GLY A 854 2.43 11.56 -63.33
C GLY A 854 1.44 10.38 -63.56
N PRO A 855 0.53 10.49 -64.54
CA PRO A 855 -0.45 9.45 -64.84
C PRO A 855 0.16 8.06 -65.12
N ALA A 856 1.33 8.01 -65.75
CA ALA A 856 2.06 6.77 -66.04
C ALA A 856 2.59 6.08 -64.77
N TYR A 857 3.15 6.85 -63.83
CA TYR A 857 3.54 6.33 -62.51
C TYR A 857 2.32 5.84 -61.72
N GLY A 858 1.21 6.57 -61.80
CA GLY A 858 -0.06 6.16 -61.19
C GLY A 858 -0.62 4.84 -61.76
N ALA A 859 -0.46 4.59 -63.05
CA ALA A 859 -0.83 3.32 -63.68
C ALA A 859 0.09 2.17 -63.22
N TRP A 860 1.42 2.36 -63.30
CA TRP A 860 2.40 1.37 -62.86
C TRP A 860 2.21 0.99 -61.38
N ARG A 861 1.96 1.98 -60.51
CA ARG A 861 1.72 1.74 -59.08
C ARG A 861 0.44 0.96 -58.81
N LYS A 862 -0.60 1.13 -59.64
CA LYS A 862 -1.84 0.33 -59.55
C LYS A 862 -1.59 -1.13 -59.96
N ASP A 863 -0.75 -1.36 -60.95
CA ASP A 863 -0.40 -2.72 -61.39
C ASP A 863 0.47 -3.43 -60.36
N TYR A 864 1.46 -2.73 -59.77
CA TYR A 864 2.21 -3.26 -58.62
C TYR A 864 1.29 -3.57 -57.44
N ALA A 865 0.36 -2.66 -57.12
CA ALA A 865 -0.57 -2.86 -56.03
C ALA A 865 -1.48 -4.07 -56.24
N ARG A 866 -1.91 -4.34 -57.48
CA ARG A 866 -2.70 -5.52 -57.83
C ARG A 866 -1.88 -6.80 -57.64
N TRP A 867 -0.64 -6.83 -58.14
CA TRP A 867 0.26 -7.96 -57.93
C TRP A 867 0.53 -8.22 -56.44
N ALA A 868 0.77 -7.18 -55.65
CA ALA A 868 0.98 -7.31 -54.21
C ALA A 868 -0.28 -7.81 -53.48
N GLN A 869 -1.49 -7.50 -53.97
CA GLN A 869 -2.76 -8.00 -53.43
C GLN A 869 -2.99 -9.49 -53.70
N GLU A 870 -2.44 -10.01 -54.80
CA GLU A 870 -2.51 -11.43 -55.17
C GLU A 870 -1.61 -12.31 -54.28
N GLN A 871 -0.67 -11.71 -53.54
CA GLN A 871 0.19 -12.42 -52.59
C GLN A 871 -0.53 -12.69 -51.26
N GLU A 872 0.05 -13.58 -50.43
CA GLU A 872 -0.49 -13.89 -49.11
C GLU A 872 -0.69 -12.64 -48.25
N ALA A 873 -1.78 -12.62 -47.49
CA ALA A 873 -2.22 -11.47 -46.69
C ALA A 873 -1.12 -10.93 -45.75
N ALA A 874 -0.28 -11.82 -45.23
CA ALA A 874 0.80 -11.48 -44.33
C ALA A 874 1.88 -10.60 -45.02
N ALA A 875 2.28 -10.93 -46.26
CA ALA A 875 3.38 -10.26 -46.97
C ALA A 875 2.98 -8.94 -47.66
N ARG A 876 1.69 -8.74 -48.00
CA ARG A 876 1.18 -7.56 -48.74
C ARG A 876 1.67 -6.25 -48.16
N GLY A 877 1.63 -6.17 -46.83
CA GLY A 877 2.00 -5.01 -46.07
C GLY A 877 3.44 -4.55 -46.26
N LEU A 878 4.35 -5.50 -46.41
CA LEU A 878 5.79 -5.26 -46.60
C LEU A 878 6.08 -4.87 -48.05
N LEU A 879 5.45 -5.56 -49.01
CA LEU A 879 5.57 -5.29 -50.43
C LEU A 879 5.11 -3.85 -50.77
N PHE A 880 3.98 -3.40 -50.22
CA PHE A 880 3.53 -2.01 -50.42
C PHE A 880 4.53 -0.95 -49.95
N GLN A 881 5.25 -1.24 -48.87
CA GLN A 881 6.24 -0.31 -48.30
C GLN A 881 7.59 -0.38 -49.04
N ALA A 882 7.92 -1.53 -49.62
CA ALA A 882 9.15 -1.72 -50.41
C ALA A 882 9.21 -0.74 -51.60
N VAL A 883 8.09 -0.48 -52.27
CA VAL A 883 7.99 0.45 -53.42
C VAL A 883 8.42 1.88 -53.08
N ASP A 884 8.10 2.32 -51.86
CA ASP A 884 8.32 3.70 -51.42
C ASP A 884 9.65 3.86 -50.67
N ASP A 885 10.46 2.80 -50.59
CA ASP A 885 11.68 2.73 -49.76
C ASP A 885 11.39 3.05 -48.27
N ARG A 886 10.18 2.71 -47.80
CA ARG A 886 9.70 3.01 -46.43
C ARG A 886 9.84 1.81 -45.48
N LEU A 887 10.71 0.87 -45.82
CA LEU A 887 10.99 -0.30 -44.99
C LEU A 887 12.23 -0.04 -44.12
N ASP A 888 11.97 0.19 -42.84
CA ASP A 888 12.96 0.25 -41.77
C ASP A 888 12.60 -0.71 -40.63
N VAL A 889 13.60 -1.11 -39.85
CA VAL A 889 13.45 -2.13 -38.80
C VAL A 889 12.50 -1.65 -37.69
N ASP A 890 12.55 -0.38 -37.30
CA ASP A 890 11.73 0.18 -36.22
C ASP A 890 10.23 0.24 -36.61
N THR A 891 9.93 0.47 -37.88
CA THR A 891 8.56 0.45 -38.42
C THR A 891 8.01 -0.96 -38.51
N LEU A 892 8.82 -1.93 -38.93
CA LEU A 892 8.43 -3.35 -38.94
C LEU A 892 8.21 -3.88 -37.52
N GLU A 893 9.09 -3.52 -36.60
CA GLU A 893 9.02 -3.95 -35.21
C GLU A 893 7.73 -3.48 -34.52
N ARG A 894 7.30 -2.24 -34.76
CA ARG A 894 6.02 -1.71 -34.27
C ARG A 894 4.80 -2.44 -34.84
N ARG A 895 4.91 -3.01 -36.05
CA ARG A 895 3.80 -3.62 -36.79
C ARG A 895 3.60 -5.10 -36.46
N LEU A 896 4.68 -5.87 -36.36
CA LEU A 896 4.62 -7.33 -36.22
C LEU A 896 4.45 -7.81 -34.77
N GLY A 897 4.52 -6.92 -33.77
CA GLY A 897 4.35 -7.32 -32.38
C GLY A 897 5.47 -8.24 -31.90
N GLU A 898 5.18 -9.23 -31.05
CA GLU A 898 6.19 -10.15 -30.46
C GLU A 898 6.11 -11.60 -30.98
N ALA A 899 5.13 -11.95 -31.82
CA ALA A 899 4.87 -13.32 -32.26
C ALA A 899 5.97 -13.90 -33.19
N PRO A 900 6.70 -14.96 -32.79
CA PRO A 900 7.77 -15.56 -33.60
C PRO A 900 7.25 -16.26 -34.87
N GLU A 901 6.09 -16.91 -34.76
CA GLU A 901 5.43 -17.65 -35.85
C GLU A 901 5.10 -16.75 -37.04
N THR A 902 4.79 -15.48 -36.77
CA THR A 902 4.52 -14.48 -37.81
C THR A 902 5.76 -14.13 -38.62
N ILE A 903 6.95 -14.10 -38.01
CA ILE A 903 8.20 -13.79 -38.73
C ILE A 903 8.60 -14.95 -39.64
N ALA A 904 8.55 -16.19 -39.13
CA ALA A 904 8.91 -17.37 -39.91
C ALA A 904 7.99 -17.56 -41.14
N ALA A 905 6.67 -17.42 -40.95
CA ALA A 905 5.72 -17.49 -42.05
C ALA A 905 5.98 -16.40 -43.10
N LEU A 906 6.23 -15.15 -42.67
CA LEU A 906 6.57 -14.04 -43.59
C LEU A 906 7.87 -14.29 -44.36
N GLU A 907 8.87 -14.85 -43.71
CA GLU A 907 10.16 -15.18 -44.32
C GLU A 907 9.98 -16.24 -45.42
N GLU A 908 9.20 -17.29 -45.14
CA GLU A 908 8.86 -18.33 -46.12
C GLU A 908 8.10 -17.75 -47.33
N THR A 909 7.06 -16.95 -47.10
CA THR A 909 6.30 -16.31 -48.20
C THR A 909 7.21 -15.43 -49.06
N LEU A 910 8.07 -14.59 -48.46
CA LEU A 910 8.92 -13.68 -49.21
C LEU A 910 10.05 -14.41 -49.95
N LEU A 911 10.57 -15.52 -49.40
CA LEU A 911 11.55 -16.38 -50.08
C LEU A 911 10.98 -16.99 -51.38
N GLN A 912 9.70 -17.40 -51.38
CA GLN A 912 9.03 -17.89 -52.58
C GLN A 912 8.91 -16.82 -53.68
N LEU A 913 8.76 -15.55 -53.29
CA LEU A 913 8.63 -14.42 -54.21
C LEU A 913 9.97 -13.90 -54.75
N ALA A 914 11.06 -14.21 -54.06
CA ALA A 914 12.40 -13.73 -54.36
C ALA A 914 13.47 -14.84 -54.21
N PRO A 915 13.39 -15.91 -55.04
CA PRO A 915 14.36 -17.00 -54.98
C PRO A 915 15.78 -16.48 -55.28
N GLU A 916 16.78 -17.09 -54.64
CA GLU A 916 18.20 -16.76 -54.84
C GLU A 916 18.58 -16.82 -56.33
N PRO A 917 19.27 -15.80 -56.88
CA PRO A 917 19.74 -15.82 -58.25
C PRO A 917 20.83 -16.90 -58.40
N GLY A 918 20.43 -18.09 -58.85
CA GLY A 918 21.33 -19.24 -59.02
C GLY A 918 20.72 -20.61 -58.73
N ALA A 919 19.54 -20.70 -58.13
CA ALA A 919 18.80 -21.97 -58.01
C ALA A 919 17.87 -22.19 -59.22
N GLY A 920 18.41 -22.04 -60.43
CA GLY A 920 17.74 -22.49 -61.64
C GLY A 920 17.94 -23.99 -61.80
N ASP A 921 16.82 -24.69 -62.03
CA ASP A 921 16.69 -26.01 -62.64
C ASP A 921 17.98 -26.57 -63.25
N ALA A 922 18.56 -27.53 -62.55
CA ALA A 922 19.32 -28.61 -63.17
C ALA A 922 18.43 -29.85 -63.22
N ARG A 923 17.31 -29.76 -63.96
CA ARG A 923 16.53 -30.87 -64.52
C ARG A 923 15.36 -30.32 -65.32
N ASP A 924 15.59 -30.25 -66.63
CA ASP A 924 14.65 -30.65 -67.70
C ASP A 924 14.64 -29.66 -68.87
N ASP A 925 15.61 -29.84 -69.77
CA ASP A 925 15.41 -29.76 -71.23
C ASP A 925 15.77 -31.17 -71.76
N PRO A 926 15.04 -31.72 -72.76
CA PRO A 926 14.58 -33.11 -72.85
C PRO A 926 15.64 -34.22 -73.02
#